data_AF-A0A8J9V7T8-F1
#
_entry.id   AF-A0A8J9V7T8-F1
#
_cell.length_a   1.000
_cell.length_b   1.000
_cell.length_c   1.000
_cell.angle_alpha   90.00
_cell.angle_beta   90.00
_cell.angle_gamma   90.00
#
_symmetry.space_group_name_H-M   'P 1'
#
loop_
_entity.id
_entity.type
_entity.pdbx_description
1 polymer ?
#
loop_
_entity_poly.entity_id
_entity_poly.type
_entity_poly.pdbx_seq_one_letter_code
_entity_poly.pdbx_strand_id
1 'polypeptide(L)'
;MSEAQHKTCVRVNSADDEERDEVDHELPKKNPFVRGSDPRVATCRGRLQTRRCQLNQEINKELRLRAGAENLFKATTNRKLRETVALELSFVNSNLQLLKEQLAELNSSVELYQNDSKDCVMPMIPLGLKETKEVDFREPFKDFILEHYSENAAVYEDSISDFMDMRQAIRTPVRSTAGVALLFKYYNQLYYIERRFFPPDRSLGVYFEWFDSLTGVPSCQRTVAFEKACVLFNIAGIYTQIGAKQERTTCSGLDGAVDALLRAAGALRYIHENFTNAPSVDLAADTLLVLGALMTAQARECLFEKLQLQAREACGGRERELCDDLDMCLDLAQESAQLAHVYHQLYEKMQTEGVFNYVPYSWVSLVHVKTEFYKALAHQYCATGLLHAPDARACDRLAALYAPPDTSDGLKYDEEFDRIALGRAHLAEALALYEEALRLQRMCRELRNKEALARVVGAARERAAREHAPPADDFADLLDAPHILPSSKFQLALTPPDFAQYRVEDLFKSLGPIAIFSAKRHWSAPRLIQLQKQTDKHTRRNRRNEETRVKRRSSDKRDRSEDNTTYYNQIIRSDEKYGDDYDKHRVTKQNGVYINSFDNNNHLDYKMDKDYGKKNGRDLRRVASEYNVNNNEEGFGFSVRGDAPVIIAGVEPNSLADIGGMREGDFIISIGDKDVKWSSHEEAVRLLHAAGDRLTLRLATPMDRGCAKSSPEVSHQTNSNQGSVSAASSSSGSSAARSRRAPSWNPFKRHVTRDNSERRSHTNVIFR
;
A
#
# COMPACT_ATOMS: atom_id res chain seq x y z
N MET A 1 7.13 16.34 -53.51
CA MET A 1 6.21 17.30 -52.85
C MET A 1 5.14 16.44 -52.17
N SER A 2 5.44 15.86 -51.01
CA SER A 2 5.48 16.47 -49.67
C SER A 2 4.07 16.56 -49.08
N GLU A 3 3.74 15.59 -48.23
CA GLU A 3 2.48 15.49 -47.48
C GLU A 3 2.36 16.59 -46.43
N ALA A 4 1.14 16.87 -45.98
CA ALA A 4 0.87 17.68 -44.79
C ALA A 4 -0.30 17.09 -43.99
N GLN A 5 0.01 16.28 -42.97
CA GLN A 5 -1.00 15.82 -42.00
C GLN A 5 -1.43 16.99 -41.11
N HIS A 6 -2.72 17.31 -41.05
CA HIS A 6 -3.27 18.21 -40.04
C HIS A 6 -3.74 17.41 -38.81
N LYS A 7 -2.90 17.39 -37.77
CA LYS A 7 -3.26 16.91 -36.43
C LYS A 7 -3.81 18.09 -35.64
N THR A 8 -5.13 18.21 -35.55
CA THR A 8 -5.81 19.33 -34.89
C THR A 8 -5.64 19.25 -33.37
N CYS A 9 -4.60 19.88 -32.84
CA CYS A 9 -4.43 20.07 -31.39
C CYS A 9 -5.25 21.28 -30.94
N VAL A 10 -6.29 21.05 -30.14
CA VAL A 10 -7.11 22.13 -29.55
C VAL A 10 -6.96 22.09 -28.03
N ARG A 11 -6.32 23.13 -27.48
CA ARG A 11 -6.49 23.48 -26.05
C ARG A 11 -7.84 24.16 -25.90
N VAL A 12 -8.69 23.64 -25.01
CA VAL A 12 -9.88 24.35 -24.52
C VAL A 12 -9.68 24.57 -23.03
N ASN A 13 -9.86 25.80 -22.58
CA ASN A 13 -9.89 26.11 -21.15
C ASN A 13 -11.28 25.72 -20.63
N SER A 14 -11.35 24.82 -19.65
CA SER A 14 -12.55 24.68 -18.83
C SER A 14 -12.73 25.95 -18.00
N ALA A 15 -13.96 26.44 -17.89
CA ALA A 15 -14.30 27.45 -16.90
C ALA A 15 -14.55 26.76 -15.55
N ASP A 16 -13.89 27.22 -14.51
CA ASP A 16 -14.05 26.70 -13.15
C ASP A 16 -15.17 27.48 -12.42
N ASP A 17 -16.28 26.82 -12.14
CA ASP A 17 -17.30 27.32 -11.21
C ASP A 17 -16.85 27.04 -9.76
N GLU A 18 -16.07 27.95 -9.19
CA GLU A 18 -15.67 27.90 -7.78
C GLU A 18 -16.83 28.31 -6.85
N GLU A 19 -17.48 27.33 -6.21
CA GLU A 19 -18.22 27.60 -4.96
C GLU A 19 -17.24 28.09 -3.90
N ARG A 20 -17.52 29.26 -3.31
CA ARG A 20 -16.60 29.95 -2.40
C ARG A 20 -16.83 29.49 -0.97
N ASP A 21 -15.94 28.63 -0.47
CA ASP A 21 -15.75 28.48 0.98
C ASP A 21 -15.21 29.80 1.56
N GLU A 22 -15.88 30.37 2.55
CA GLU A 22 -15.40 31.56 3.26
C GLU A 22 -14.20 31.19 4.15
N VAL A 23 -13.02 31.75 3.83
CA VAL A 23 -11.77 31.44 4.53
C VAL A 23 -11.58 32.34 5.75
N ASP A 24 -11.78 31.77 6.94
CA ASP A 24 -11.45 32.41 8.21
C ASP A 24 -9.93 32.75 8.29
N HIS A 25 -9.60 34.01 8.52
CA HIS A 25 -8.22 34.52 8.46
C HIS A 25 -7.42 34.25 9.74
N GLU A 26 -7.08 32.99 9.99
CA GLU A 26 -6.04 32.61 10.96
C GLU A 26 -4.71 32.18 10.29
N LEU A 27 -3.62 32.29 11.07
CA LEU A 27 -2.23 32.21 10.63
C LEU A 27 -1.87 30.91 9.88
N PRO A 28 -0.92 30.96 8.92
CA PRO A 28 -0.56 29.81 8.08
C PRO A 28 0.04 28.65 8.89
N LYS A 29 -0.76 27.59 9.06
CA LYS A 29 -0.32 26.32 9.64
C LYS A 29 0.70 25.66 8.70
N LYS A 30 1.75 25.09 9.29
CA LYS A 30 3.00 24.73 8.58
C LYS A 30 2.85 23.67 7.48
N ASN A 31 1.77 22.90 7.54
CA ASN A 31 1.23 22.09 6.44
C ASN A 31 -0.29 22.38 6.35
N PRO A 32 -0.88 22.42 5.14
CA PRO A 32 -2.34 22.46 5.00
C PRO A 32 -2.92 21.14 5.52
N PHE A 33 -3.81 21.23 6.52
CA PHE A 33 -4.31 20.07 7.26
C PHE A 33 -5.06 19.09 6.34
N VAL A 34 -4.50 17.89 6.17
CA VAL A 34 -4.99 16.89 5.20
C VAL A 34 -6.29 16.27 5.70
N ARG A 35 -7.44 16.76 5.20
CA ARG A 35 -8.77 16.23 5.53
C ARG A 35 -9.26 15.20 4.51
N GLY A 36 -9.91 14.16 5.02
CA GLY A 36 -10.90 13.39 4.27
C GLY A 36 -12.22 14.17 4.14
N SER A 37 -13.25 13.58 3.53
CA SER A 37 -14.61 14.14 3.54
C SER A 37 -15.11 14.26 4.97
N ASP A 38 -15.70 15.41 5.33
CA ASP A 38 -16.27 15.65 6.67
C ASP A 38 -17.37 14.62 6.99
N PRO A 39 -17.23 13.82 8.07
CA PRO A 39 -18.25 12.88 8.52
C PRO A 39 -19.62 13.52 8.82
N ARG A 40 -19.68 14.83 9.06
CA ARG A 40 -20.93 15.58 9.33
C ARG A 40 -21.74 15.84 8.05
N VAL A 41 -21.11 15.84 6.88
CA VAL A 41 -21.78 16.08 5.59
C VAL A 41 -22.48 14.80 5.16
N ALA A 42 -23.67 14.59 5.73
CA ALA A 42 -24.47 13.36 5.66
C ALA A 42 -25.14 13.12 4.29
N THR A 43 -24.36 13.14 3.21
CA THR A 43 -24.75 12.72 1.85
C THR A 43 -25.33 11.31 1.87
N CYS A 44 -26.18 10.98 0.89
CA CYS A 44 -26.76 9.63 0.80
C CYS A 44 -25.68 8.54 0.65
N ARG A 45 -24.58 8.82 -0.07
CA ARG A 45 -23.37 7.97 -0.17
C ARG A 45 -22.66 7.81 1.19
N GLY A 46 -22.60 8.88 2.00
CA GLY A 46 -22.10 8.83 3.38
C GLY A 46 -23.00 8.01 4.31
N ARG A 47 -24.32 8.17 4.23
CA ARG A 47 -25.29 7.39 5.04
C ARG A 47 -25.20 5.88 4.73
N LEU A 48 -25.06 5.51 3.46
CA LEU A 48 -24.83 4.11 3.07
C LEU A 48 -23.53 3.57 3.69
N GLN A 49 -22.44 4.34 3.64
CA GLN A 49 -21.15 3.99 4.26
C GLN A 49 -21.29 3.78 5.78
N THR A 50 -21.97 4.68 6.49
CA THR A 50 -22.19 4.57 7.94
C THR A 50 -23.00 3.34 8.31
N ARG A 51 -24.09 3.06 7.58
CA ARG A 51 -24.91 1.86 7.81
C ARG A 51 -24.14 0.57 7.53
N ARG A 52 -23.27 0.57 6.51
CA ARG A 52 -22.39 -0.56 6.21
C ARG A 52 -21.34 -0.77 7.30
N CYS A 53 -20.77 0.31 7.84
CA CYS A 53 -19.85 0.26 8.97
C CYS A 53 -20.48 -0.29 10.25
N GLN A 54 -21.77 -0.01 10.48
CA GLN A 54 -22.55 -0.61 11.57
C GLN A 54 -22.72 -2.12 11.38
N LEU A 55 -23.16 -2.58 10.19
CA LEU A 55 -23.25 -4.01 9.88
C LEU A 55 -21.89 -4.73 9.99
N ASN A 56 -20.81 -4.10 9.54
CA ASN A 56 -19.44 -4.65 9.67
C ASN A 56 -19.02 -4.85 11.14
N GLN A 57 -19.46 -3.97 12.05
CA GLN A 57 -19.23 -4.13 13.50
C GLN A 57 -20.09 -5.25 14.09
N GLU A 58 -21.34 -5.38 13.67
CA GLU A 58 -22.25 -6.45 14.10
C GLU A 58 -21.77 -7.82 13.60
N ILE A 59 -21.35 -7.95 12.34
CA ILE A 59 -20.70 -9.15 11.79
C ILE A 59 -19.44 -9.51 12.58
N ASN A 60 -18.57 -8.54 12.89
CA ASN A 60 -17.37 -8.75 13.71
C ASN A 60 -17.72 -9.22 15.14
N LYS A 61 -18.81 -8.73 15.74
CA LYS A 61 -19.34 -9.18 17.03
C LYS A 61 -19.87 -10.62 16.98
N GLU A 62 -20.76 -10.93 16.05
CA GLU A 62 -21.36 -12.27 15.94
C GLU A 62 -20.30 -13.32 15.53
N LEU A 63 -19.30 -12.99 14.72
CA LEU A 63 -18.16 -13.88 14.43
C LEU A 63 -17.34 -14.23 15.68
N ARG A 64 -17.17 -13.30 16.63
CA ARG A 64 -16.50 -13.57 17.92
C ARG A 64 -17.36 -14.46 18.82
N LEU A 65 -18.66 -14.20 18.87
CA LEU A 65 -19.61 -15.06 19.62
C LEU A 65 -19.59 -16.48 19.05
N ARG A 66 -19.60 -16.63 17.72
CA ARG A 66 -19.47 -17.92 17.03
C ARG A 66 -18.16 -18.63 17.41
N ALA A 67 -17.02 -17.94 17.33
CA ALA A 67 -15.72 -18.52 17.68
C ALA A 67 -15.65 -18.94 19.17
N GLY A 68 -16.22 -18.14 20.07
CA GLY A 68 -16.36 -18.48 21.49
C GLY A 68 -17.22 -19.72 21.72
N ALA A 69 -18.40 -19.78 21.09
CA ALA A 69 -19.31 -20.92 21.16
C ALA A 69 -18.69 -22.20 20.57
N GLU A 70 -18.04 -22.11 19.40
CA GLU A 70 -17.32 -23.24 18.80
C GLU A 70 -16.21 -23.78 19.71
N ASN A 71 -15.43 -22.89 20.34
CA ASN A 71 -14.36 -23.31 21.25
C ASN A 71 -14.92 -23.93 22.54
N LEU A 72 -15.99 -23.37 23.10
CA LEU A 72 -16.70 -23.94 24.25
C LEU A 72 -17.33 -25.31 23.91
N PHE A 73 -17.90 -25.47 22.72
CA PHE A 73 -18.45 -26.74 22.24
C PHE A 73 -17.37 -27.82 22.09
N LYS A 74 -16.19 -27.44 21.57
CA LYS A 74 -15.01 -28.32 21.43
C LYS A 74 -14.45 -28.73 22.81
N ALA A 75 -14.39 -27.80 23.77
CA ALA A 75 -13.88 -28.05 25.12
C ALA A 75 -14.88 -28.77 26.07
N THR A 76 -16.19 -28.69 25.81
CA THR A 76 -17.22 -29.20 26.72
C THR A 76 -17.46 -30.71 26.58
N THR A 77 -17.25 -31.42 27.69
CA THR A 77 -17.62 -32.84 27.87
C THR A 77 -19.02 -33.06 28.44
N ASN A 78 -19.59 -32.06 29.13
CA ASN A 78 -20.95 -32.13 29.67
C ASN A 78 -22.00 -32.09 28.55
N ARG A 79 -22.71 -33.21 28.34
CA ARG A 79 -23.72 -33.38 27.30
C ARG A 79 -24.77 -32.26 27.27
N LYS A 80 -25.35 -31.89 28.42
CA LYS A 80 -26.42 -30.87 28.47
C LYS A 80 -25.91 -29.50 28.03
N LEU A 81 -24.74 -29.09 28.55
CA LEU A 81 -24.10 -27.84 28.15
C LEU A 81 -23.71 -27.86 26.66
N ARG A 82 -23.24 -28.99 26.15
CA ARG A 82 -22.92 -29.19 24.72
C ARG A 82 -24.16 -29.07 23.83
N GLU A 83 -25.30 -29.60 24.27
CA GLU A 83 -26.60 -29.43 23.59
C GLU A 83 -27.06 -27.96 23.61
N THR A 84 -26.93 -27.24 24.74
CA THR A 84 -27.20 -25.78 24.81
C THR A 84 -26.29 -24.98 23.87
N VAL A 85 -24.98 -25.21 23.89
CA VAL A 85 -24.03 -24.47 23.05
C VAL A 85 -24.23 -24.76 21.56
N ALA A 86 -24.77 -25.93 21.18
CA ALA A 86 -25.16 -26.20 19.80
C ALA A 86 -26.35 -25.33 19.33
N LEU A 87 -27.31 -25.04 20.22
CA LEU A 87 -28.45 -24.16 19.94
C LEU A 87 -28.02 -22.68 19.85
N GLU A 88 -27.14 -22.23 20.75
CA GLU A 88 -26.54 -20.89 20.66
C GLU A 88 -25.73 -20.73 19.36
N LEU A 89 -24.97 -21.77 18.98
CA LEU A 89 -24.19 -21.78 17.74
C LEU A 89 -25.09 -21.75 16.48
N SER A 90 -26.26 -22.39 16.48
CA SER A 90 -27.19 -22.27 15.35
C SER A 90 -27.87 -20.90 15.29
N PHE A 91 -28.23 -20.32 16.44
CA PHE A 91 -28.75 -18.95 16.52
C PHE A 91 -27.76 -17.91 16.00
N VAL A 92 -26.50 -17.94 16.45
CA VAL A 92 -25.45 -17.02 15.97
C VAL A 92 -25.18 -17.21 14.47
N ASN A 93 -25.22 -18.44 13.94
CA ASN A 93 -25.10 -18.66 12.49
C ASN A 93 -26.29 -18.10 11.70
N SER A 94 -27.50 -18.15 12.25
CA SER A 94 -28.69 -17.52 11.67
C SER A 94 -28.56 -15.99 11.62
N ASN A 95 -28.10 -15.38 12.72
CA ASN A 95 -27.83 -13.93 12.79
C ASN A 95 -26.75 -13.51 11.78
N LEU A 96 -25.65 -14.27 11.69
CA LEU A 96 -24.58 -14.04 10.72
C LEU A 96 -25.07 -14.11 9.27
N GLN A 97 -26.02 -14.99 8.96
CA GLN A 97 -26.62 -15.08 7.63
C GLN A 97 -27.48 -13.84 7.33
N LEU A 98 -28.36 -13.46 8.26
CA LEU A 98 -29.20 -12.25 8.14
C LEU A 98 -28.37 -10.97 7.95
N LEU A 99 -27.28 -10.81 8.72
CA LEU A 99 -26.38 -9.64 8.60
C LEU A 99 -25.66 -9.58 7.24
N LYS A 100 -25.26 -10.73 6.69
CA LYS A 100 -24.69 -10.82 5.33
C LYS A 100 -25.71 -10.47 4.25
N GLU A 101 -26.95 -10.92 4.38
CA GLU A 101 -28.03 -10.59 3.44
C GLU A 101 -28.34 -9.09 3.46
N GLN A 102 -28.39 -8.46 4.64
CA GLN A 102 -28.51 -7.01 4.77
C GLN A 102 -27.32 -6.26 4.14
N LEU A 103 -26.10 -6.76 4.32
CA LEU A 103 -24.90 -6.19 3.68
C LEU A 103 -24.95 -6.32 2.15
N ALA A 104 -25.41 -7.46 1.62
CA ALA A 104 -25.62 -7.67 0.20
C ALA A 104 -26.70 -6.73 -0.37
N GLU A 105 -27.79 -6.46 0.36
CA GLU A 105 -28.81 -5.47 -0.02
C GLU A 105 -28.23 -4.05 -0.10
N LEU A 106 -27.35 -3.65 0.84
CA LEU A 106 -26.63 -2.37 0.75
C LEU A 106 -25.67 -2.33 -0.45
N ASN A 107 -24.89 -3.40 -0.67
CA ASN A 107 -24.00 -3.53 -1.84
C ASN A 107 -24.76 -3.63 -3.18
N SER A 108 -26.08 -3.87 -3.15
CA SER A 108 -26.98 -3.84 -4.32
C SER A 108 -27.49 -2.43 -4.66
N SER A 109 -27.16 -1.40 -3.87
CA SER A 109 -27.66 -0.03 -4.02
C SER A 109 -26.90 0.77 -5.12
N VAL A 110 -26.79 0.21 -6.32
CA VAL A 110 -25.97 0.74 -7.43
C VAL A 110 -26.43 2.12 -7.94
N GLU A 111 -27.73 2.41 -7.90
CA GLU A 111 -28.35 3.67 -8.34
C GLU A 111 -27.73 4.90 -7.66
N LEU A 112 -27.35 4.74 -6.38
CA LEU A 112 -26.78 5.80 -5.54
C LEU A 112 -25.50 6.42 -6.12
N TYR A 113 -24.82 5.69 -7.01
CA TYR A 113 -23.53 6.05 -7.60
C TYR A 113 -23.60 6.50 -9.06
N GLN A 114 -24.77 6.39 -9.70
CA GLN A 114 -24.94 6.80 -11.10
C GLN A 114 -24.90 8.34 -11.23
N ASN A 115 -25.10 8.84 -12.45
CA ASN A 115 -25.41 10.25 -12.70
C ASN A 115 -26.85 10.57 -12.25
N ASP A 116 -27.10 11.82 -11.86
CA ASP A 116 -28.43 12.33 -11.46
C ASP A 116 -29.30 12.78 -12.67
N SER A 117 -28.86 12.45 -13.89
CA SER A 117 -29.54 12.70 -15.16
C SER A 117 -30.95 12.10 -15.21
N LYS A 118 -31.90 12.82 -15.84
CA LYS A 118 -33.29 12.34 -16.02
C LYS A 118 -33.41 11.14 -16.96
N ASP A 119 -32.45 10.98 -17.88
CA ASP A 119 -32.43 9.91 -18.85
C ASP A 119 -32.04 8.58 -18.19
N CYS A 120 -32.80 7.53 -18.52
CA CYS A 120 -32.57 6.19 -17.98
C CYS A 120 -31.45 5.52 -18.76
N VAL A 121 -30.35 5.19 -18.08
CA VAL A 121 -29.20 4.47 -18.64
C VAL A 121 -29.00 3.13 -17.93
N MET A 122 -28.47 2.13 -18.65
CA MET A 122 -28.27 0.77 -18.13
C MET A 122 -27.31 0.81 -16.91
N PRO A 123 -27.74 0.46 -15.67
CA PRO A 123 -26.97 0.78 -14.47
C PRO A 123 -25.59 0.09 -14.43
N MET A 124 -24.59 0.83 -13.98
CA MET A 124 -23.23 0.36 -13.74
C MET A 124 -23.09 -0.17 -12.31
N ILE A 125 -22.28 -1.22 -12.11
CA ILE A 125 -21.91 -1.75 -10.80
C ILE A 125 -20.61 -1.08 -10.34
N PRO A 126 -20.65 -0.25 -9.27
CA PRO A 126 -19.47 0.25 -8.59
C PRO A 126 -19.03 -0.68 -7.47
N LEU A 127 -17.75 -0.63 -7.09
CA LEU A 127 -17.24 -1.31 -5.92
C LEU A 127 -17.40 -0.44 -4.67
N GLY A 128 -17.88 -1.03 -3.58
CA GLY A 128 -17.77 -0.43 -2.25
C GLY A 128 -16.30 -0.36 -1.82
N LEU A 129 -15.92 0.68 -1.08
CA LEU A 129 -14.56 0.79 -0.52
C LEU A 129 -14.35 -0.28 0.57
N LYS A 130 -13.10 -0.56 0.97
CA LYS A 130 -12.76 -1.25 2.22
C LYS A 130 -12.70 -0.24 3.36
N GLU A 131 -13.07 -0.67 4.56
CA GLU A 131 -13.01 0.12 5.80
C GLU A 131 -11.84 -0.33 6.67
N THR A 132 -11.26 0.57 7.45
CA THR A 132 -10.21 0.24 8.44
C THR A 132 -10.45 0.94 9.77
N LYS A 133 -10.01 0.30 10.85
CA LYS A 133 -9.99 0.89 12.18
C LYS A 133 -8.88 1.92 12.33
N GLU A 134 -8.94 2.65 13.44
CA GLU A 134 -7.84 3.50 13.88
C GLU A 134 -6.67 2.60 14.33
N VAL A 135 -5.46 3.07 14.05
CA VAL A 135 -4.21 2.40 14.37
C VAL A 135 -3.30 3.48 14.92
N ASP A 136 -2.85 3.32 16.15
CA ASP A 136 -1.88 4.22 16.75
C ASP A 136 -0.46 3.78 16.37
N PHE A 137 0.36 4.75 15.97
CA PHE A 137 1.77 4.57 15.64
C PHE A 137 2.67 5.33 16.61
N ARG A 138 2.11 6.16 17.50
CA ARG A 138 2.84 7.17 18.27
C ARG A 138 3.90 6.55 19.17
N GLU A 139 3.50 5.73 20.13
CA GLU A 139 4.45 5.06 21.02
C GLU A 139 5.30 3.99 20.28
N PRO A 140 4.74 3.13 19.40
CA PRO A 140 5.55 2.20 18.59
C PRO A 140 6.65 2.84 17.73
N PHE A 141 6.44 4.06 17.19
CA PHE A 141 7.47 4.79 16.45
C PHE A 141 8.43 5.52 17.38
N LYS A 142 7.98 6.04 18.53
CA LYS A 142 8.87 6.63 19.55
C LYS A 142 9.86 5.63 20.10
N ASP A 143 9.38 4.47 20.52
CA ASP A 143 10.21 3.37 21.02
C ASP A 143 11.24 2.95 19.97
N PHE A 144 10.83 2.84 18.70
CA PHE A 144 11.74 2.48 17.62
C PHE A 144 12.75 3.59 17.27
N ILE A 145 12.41 4.88 17.40
CA ILE A 145 13.37 5.98 17.21
C ILE A 145 14.40 6.03 18.36
N LEU A 146 13.95 5.84 19.59
CA LEU A 146 14.81 5.79 20.77
C LEU A 146 15.74 4.57 20.75
N GLU A 147 15.23 3.39 20.44
CA GLU A 147 16.00 2.15 20.52
C GLU A 147 16.84 1.90 19.25
N HIS A 148 16.23 1.96 18.06
CA HIS A 148 16.92 1.62 16.81
C HIS A 148 17.79 2.77 16.31
N TYR A 149 17.27 4.00 16.27
CA TYR A 149 18.02 5.16 15.78
C TYR A 149 18.86 5.86 16.85
N SER A 150 18.60 5.61 18.15
CA SER A 150 19.24 6.32 19.28
C SER A 150 19.06 7.84 19.22
N GLU A 151 17.92 8.30 18.69
CA GLU A 151 17.55 9.72 18.60
C GLU A 151 16.41 10.06 19.56
N ASN A 152 16.29 11.34 19.93
CA ASN A 152 15.20 11.80 20.78
C ASN A 152 13.88 11.82 19.98
N ALA A 153 13.00 10.87 20.24
CA ALA A 153 11.72 10.74 19.54
C ALA A 153 10.79 11.96 19.66
N ALA A 154 10.92 12.80 20.71
CA ALA A 154 10.13 14.03 20.84
C ALA A 154 10.38 15.04 19.70
N VAL A 155 11.51 14.94 18.99
CA VAL A 155 11.82 15.74 17.79
C VAL A 155 10.93 15.35 16.59
N TYR A 156 10.28 14.18 16.66
CA TYR A 156 9.50 13.57 15.57
C TYR A 156 7.99 13.54 15.84
N GLU A 157 7.49 14.15 16.92
CA GLU A 157 6.05 14.14 17.26
C GLU A 157 5.19 14.73 16.12
N ASP A 158 5.64 15.83 15.50
CA ASP A 158 4.99 16.46 14.34
C ASP A 158 4.94 15.50 13.14
N SER A 159 6.06 14.85 12.79
CA SER A 159 6.14 13.86 11.70
C SER A 159 5.27 12.62 11.94
N ILE A 160 5.08 12.23 13.20
CA ILE A 160 4.18 11.18 13.63
C ILE A 160 2.72 11.64 13.47
N SER A 161 2.39 12.86 13.91
CA SER A 161 1.04 13.42 13.75
C SER A 161 0.64 13.57 12.29
N ASP A 162 1.49 14.17 11.44
CA ASP A 162 1.26 14.32 10.00
C ASP A 162 0.98 12.96 9.32
N PHE A 163 1.66 11.88 9.74
CA PHE A 163 1.39 10.54 9.24
C PHE A 163 0.06 9.95 9.76
N MET A 164 -0.25 10.15 11.05
CA MET A 164 -1.50 9.70 11.66
C MET A 164 -2.72 10.43 11.09
N ASP A 165 -2.62 11.75 10.88
CA ASP A 165 -3.66 12.59 10.27
C ASP A 165 -3.87 12.21 8.80
N MET A 166 -2.79 11.98 8.04
CA MET A 166 -2.88 11.43 6.68
C MET A 166 -3.56 10.05 6.65
N ARG A 167 -3.29 9.18 7.65
CA ARG A 167 -4.01 7.90 7.76
C ARG A 167 -5.48 8.09 8.14
N GLN A 168 -5.80 9.02 9.03
CA GLN A 168 -7.18 9.30 9.42
C GLN A 168 -7.98 9.82 8.21
N ALA A 169 -7.38 10.65 7.37
CA ALA A 169 -7.97 11.16 6.14
C ALA A 169 -8.33 10.05 5.11
N ILE A 170 -7.50 9.01 4.94
CA ILE A 170 -7.81 7.91 4.00
C ILE A 170 -8.97 7.01 4.44
N ARG A 171 -9.46 7.14 5.68
CA ARG A 171 -10.64 6.38 6.18
C ARG A 171 -11.96 6.95 5.66
N THR A 172 -11.98 8.24 5.31
CA THR A 172 -13.12 8.92 4.66
C THR A 172 -12.65 9.65 3.39
N PRO A 173 -12.17 8.95 2.36
CA PRO A 173 -11.67 9.60 1.15
C PRO A 173 -12.83 10.19 0.34
N VAL A 174 -12.63 11.39 -0.22
CA VAL A 174 -13.60 12.02 -1.12
C VAL A 174 -13.78 11.15 -2.37
N ARG A 175 -15.02 10.95 -2.84
CA ARG A 175 -15.34 10.09 -3.99
C ARG A 175 -15.08 10.81 -5.33
N SER A 176 -13.85 11.28 -5.51
CA SER A 176 -13.36 12.06 -6.65
C SER A 176 -11.86 11.85 -6.86
N THR A 177 -11.30 12.48 -7.89
CA THR A 177 -9.85 12.53 -8.17
C THR A 177 -9.02 13.02 -6.98
N ALA A 178 -9.57 13.92 -6.14
CA ALA A 178 -8.89 14.39 -4.93
C ALA A 178 -8.70 13.28 -3.88
N GLY A 179 -9.69 12.39 -3.70
CA GLY A 179 -9.56 11.24 -2.81
C GLY A 179 -8.63 10.15 -3.35
N VAL A 180 -8.60 9.97 -4.67
CA VAL A 180 -7.58 9.13 -5.35
C VAL A 180 -6.17 9.68 -5.09
N ALA A 181 -5.96 10.99 -5.25
CA ALA A 181 -4.69 11.65 -4.96
C ALA A 181 -4.26 11.50 -3.48
N LEU A 182 -5.21 11.62 -2.55
CA LEU A 182 -4.99 11.39 -1.11
C LEU A 182 -4.53 9.95 -0.82
N LEU A 183 -5.22 8.94 -1.38
CA LEU A 183 -4.86 7.54 -1.22
C LEU A 183 -3.48 7.21 -1.82
N PHE A 184 -3.14 7.77 -2.99
CA PHE A 184 -1.81 7.60 -3.58
C PHE A 184 -0.71 8.27 -2.75
N LYS A 185 -0.94 9.47 -2.20
CA LYS A 185 0.01 10.12 -1.27
C LYS A 185 0.29 9.23 -0.06
N TYR A 186 -0.74 8.67 0.56
CA TYR A 186 -0.59 7.74 1.67
C TYR A 186 0.14 6.44 1.27
N TYR A 187 -0.24 5.81 0.15
CA TYR A 187 0.44 4.64 -0.41
C TYR A 187 1.95 4.88 -0.60
N ASN A 188 2.30 6.04 -1.17
CA ASN A 188 3.68 6.45 -1.38
C ASN A 188 4.39 6.75 -0.04
N GLN A 189 3.72 7.31 0.96
CA GLN A 189 4.32 7.49 2.28
C GLN A 189 4.61 6.14 2.97
N LEU A 190 3.76 5.12 2.76
CA LEU A 190 4.03 3.75 3.23
C LEU A 190 5.28 3.10 2.59
N TYR A 191 5.87 3.64 1.52
CA TYR A 191 7.21 3.21 1.05
C TYR A 191 8.31 3.60 2.05
N TYR A 192 8.26 4.83 2.56
CA TYR A 192 9.22 5.33 3.54
C TYR A 192 9.01 4.68 4.91
N ILE A 193 7.75 4.62 5.38
CA ILE A 193 7.40 4.04 6.68
C ILE A 193 7.81 2.57 6.79
N GLU A 194 7.52 1.73 5.79
CA GLU A 194 7.94 0.32 5.79
C GLU A 194 9.46 0.18 5.95
N ARG A 195 10.24 1.00 5.24
CA ARG A 195 11.70 0.93 5.26
C ARG A 195 12.32 1.54 6.53
N ARG A 196 11.66 2.51 7.16
CA ARG A 196 12.16 3.19 8.36
C ARG A 196 11.77 2.51 9.67
N PHE A 197 10.62 1.83 9.72
CA PHE A 197 10.04 1.33 10.97
C PHE A 197 9.76 -0.17 11.00
N PHE A 198 9.66 -0.86 9.86
CA PHE A 198 9.27 -2.28 9.82
C PHE A 198 10.47 -3.19 9.47
N PRO A 199 11.26 -3.65 10.47
CA PRO A 199 12.29 -4.66 10.26
C PRO A 199 11.67 -6.02 9.89
N PRO A 200 12.41 -6.89 9.16
CA PRO A 200 11.90 -8.21 8.77
C PRO A 200 11.86 -9.23 9.91
N ASP A 201 12.66 -9.01 10.94
CA ASP A 201 13.00 -9.92 12.04
C ASP A 201 12.40 -9.51 13.40
N ARG A 202 11.87 -8.29 13.51
CA ARG A 202 11.21 -7.76 14.72
C ARG A 202 9.77 -7.30 14.45
N SER A 203 8.91 -7.46 15.45
CA SER A 203 7.52 -6.99 15.43
C SER A 203 7.41 -5.64 16.16
N LEU A 204 6.80 -4.63 15.55
CA LEU A 204 6.47 -3.35 16.23
C LEU A 204 5.21 -3.44 17.12
N GLY A 205 4.43 -4.51 17.04
CA GLY A 205 3.12 -4.58 17.68
C GLY A 205 2.03 -3.76 16.98
N VAL A 206 2.33 -3.14 15.84
CA VAL A 206 1.35 -2.49 14.96
C VAL A 206 0.59 -3.54 14.15
N TYR A 207 -0.74 -3.40 14.10
CA TYR A 207 -1.66 -4.27 13.36
C TYR A 207 -2.62 -3.45 12.49
N PHE A 208 -2.77 -3.83 11.24
CA PHE A 208 -3.70 -3.24 10.28
C PHE A 208 -4.96 -4.12 10.20
N GLU A 209 -6.09 -3.68 10.78
CA GLU A 209 -7.39 -4.34 10.65
C GLU A 209 -8.22 -3.64 9.55
N TRP A 210 -8.61 -4.40 8.53
CA TRP A 210 -9.50 -3.96 7.44
C TRP A 210 -10.70 -4.88 7.33
N PHE A 211 -11.83 -4.32 6.92
CA PHE A 211 -13.02 -5.08 6.58
C PHE A 211 -13.03 -5.43 5.08
N ASP A 212 -13.51 -6.63 4.79
CA ASP A 212 -13.83 -7.09 3.44
C ASP A 212 -15.01 -6.30 2.86
N SER A 213 -14.84 -5.76 1.66
CA SER A 213 -15.80 -4.85 1.01
C SER A 213 -17.07 -5.54 0.51
N LEU A 214 -17.00 -6.84 0.26
CA LEU A 214 -18.10 -7.67 -0.23
C LEU A 214 -18.86 -8.33 0.93
N THR A 215 -18.13 -8.89 1.89
CA THR A 215 -18.64 -9.80 2.93
C THR A 215 -18.64 -9.21 4.35
N GLY A 216 -18.01 -8.05 4.58
CA GLY A 216 -17.95 -7.38 5.88
C GLY A 216 -17.08 -8.09 6.93
N VAL A 217 -16.38 -9.16 6.55
CA VAL A 217 -15.50 -9.93 7.45
C VAL A 217 -14.22 -9.13 7.75
N PRO A 218 -13.80 -9.02 9.03
CA PRO A 218 -12.54 -8.37 9.40
C PRO A 218 -11.33 -9.26 9.14
N SER A 219 -10.30 -8.69 8.51
CA SER A 219 -8.98 -9.30 8.33
C SER A 219 -7.91 -8.41 8.96
N CYS A 220 -6.99 -9.02 9.71
CA CYS A 220 -5.97 -8.31 10.49
C CYS A 220 -4.57 -8.85 10.15
N GLN A 221 -3.62 -7.97 9.79
CA GLN A 221 -2.25 -8.33 9.47
C GLN A 221 -1.24 -7.32 10.02
N ARG A 222 0.01 -7.76 10.26
CA ARG A 222 1.13 -6.89 10.67
C ARG A 222 1.90 -6.29 9.50
N THR A 223 1.59 -6.67 8.26
CA THR A 223 2.39 -6.32 7.08
C THR A 223 1.90 -5.03 6.43
N VAL A 224 2.83 -4.10 6.17
CA VAL A 224 2.53 -2.88 5.40
C VAL A 224 2.08 -3.21 3.97
N ALA A 225 2.40 -4.40 3.46
CA ALA A 225 1.86 -4.93 2.21
C ALA A 225 0.32 -5.08 2.23
N PHE A 226 -0.29 -5.47 3.35
CA PHE A 226 -1.75 -5.56 3.46
C PHE A 226 -2.39 -4.17 3.41
N GLU A 227 -1.87 -3.21 4.18
CA GLU A 227 -2.30 -1.80 4.13
C GLU A 227 -2.23 -1.25 2.70
N LYS A 228 -1.11 -1.50 2.00
CA LYS A 228 -0.91 -1.10 0.59
C LYS A 228 -1.93 -1.73 -0.37
N ALA A 229 -2.26 -3.01 -0.22
CA ALA A 229 -3.26 -3.68 -1.03
C ALA A 229 -4.67 -3.10 -0.81
N CYS A 230 -5.06 -2.87 0.44
CA CYS A 230 -6.35 -2.27 0.79
C CYS A 230 -6.48 -0.82 0.27
N VAL A 231 -5.42 -0.02 0.36
CA VAL A 231 -5.39 1.35 -0.17
C VAL A 231 -5.52 1.36 -1.70
N LEU A 232 -4.87 0.43 -2.41
CA LEU A 232 -5.05 0.26 -3.86
C LEU A 232 -6.46 -0.20 -4.23
N PHE A 233 -7.08 -1.08 -3.43
CA PHE A 233 -8.48 -1.48 -3.63
C PHE A 233 -9.42 -0.28 -3.48
N ASN A 234 -9.16 0.61 -2.51
CA ASN A 234 -9.94 1.85 -2.36
C ASN A 234 -9.73 2.82 -3.54
N ILE A 235 -8.52 2.90 -4.11
CA ILE A 235 -8.26 3.66 -5.34
C ILE A 235 -9.10 3.10 -6.50
N ALA A 236 -9.09 1.78 -6.69
CA ALA A 236 -9.93 1.12 -7.70
C ALA A 236 -11.43 1.41 -7.47
N GLY A 237 -11.90 1.27 -6.23
CA GLY A 237 -13.29 1.53 -5.85
C GLY A 237 -13.74 2.96 -6.14
N ILE A 238 -12.94 3.98 -5.81
CA ILE A 238 -13.27 5.37 -6.18
C ILE A 238 -13.30 5.54 -7.70
N TYR A 239 -12.37 4.96 -8.46
CA TYR A 239 -12.43 5.00 -9.93
C TYR A 239 -13.72 4.37 -10.47
N THR A 240 -14.21 3.26 -9.92
CA THR A 240 -15.52 2.69 -10.35
C THR A 240 -16.69 3.62 -10.07
N GLN A 241 -16.65 4.34 -8.95
CA GLN A 241 -17.69 5.30 -8.53
C GLN A 241 -17.61 6.61 -9.33
N ILE A 242 -16.43 7.00 -9.82
CA ILE A 242 -16.26 8.08 -10.80
C ILE A 242 -16.87 7.65 -12.13
N GLY A 243 -16.50 6.47 -12.64
CA GLY A 243 -17.01 5.94 -13.92
C GLY A 243 -18.53 5.80 -13.96
N ALA A 244 -19.15 5.30 -12.89
CA ALA A 244 -20.60 5.21 -12.76
C ALA A 244 -21.31 6.58 -12.75
N LYS A 245 -20.67 7.64 -12.23
CA LYS A 245 -21.25 8.99 -12.15
C LYS A 245 -21.20 9.76 -13.48
N GLN A 246 -20.45 9.28 -14.48
CA GLN A 246 -20.26 10.03 -15.72
C GLN A 246 -21.56 10.20 -16.53
N GLU A 247 -21.65 11.30 -17.27
CA GLU A 247 -22.78 11.59 -18.15
C GLU A 247 -22.65 10.81 -19.47
N ARG A 248 -23.36 9.68 -19.57
CA ARG A 248 -23.25 8.73 -20.69
C ARG A 248 -24.10 9.09 -21.92
N THR A 249 -24.75 10.25 -21.90
CA THR A 249 -25.40 10.88 -23.07
C THR A 249 -24.41 11.61 -23.97
N THR A 250 -23.14 11.77 -23.56
CA THR A 250 -22.11 12.50 -24.32
C THR A 250 -20.86 11.65 -24.57
N CYS A 251 -20.21 11.84 -25.73
CA CYS A 251 -18.93 11.19 -26.04
C CYS A 251 -17.84 11.47 -24.99
N SER A 252 -17.80 12.69 -24.42
CA SER A 252 -16.78 13.07 -23.43
C SER A 252 -17.00 12.40 -22.06
N GLY A 253 -18.25 12.26 -21.61
CA GLY A 253 -18.56 11.53 -20.38
C GLY A 253 -18.31 10.02 -20.53
N LEU A 254 -18.60 9.46 -21.70
CA LEU A 254 -18.26 8.07 -22.03
C LEU A 254 -16.75 7.82 -22.03
N ASP A 255 -15.94 8.70 -22.64
CA ASP A 255 -14.48 8.61 -22.58
C ASP A 255 -13.96 8.69 -21.13
N GLY A 256 -14.52 9.60 -20.31
CA GLY A 256 -14.23 9.69 -18.88
C GLY A 256 -14.67 8.45 -18.08
N ALA A 257 -15.69 7.73 -18.53
CA ALA A 257 -16.14 6.48 -17.90
C ALA A 257 -15.19 5.32 -18.25
N VAL A 258 -14.79 5.23 -19.52
CA VAL A 258 -13.83 4.24 -20.02
C VAL A 258 -12.49 4.39 -19.33
N ASP A 259 -11.93 5.61 -19.26
CA ASP A 259 -10.66 5.87 -18.56
C ASP A 259 -10.72 5.47 -17.08
N ALA A 260 -11.78 5.87 -16.37
CA ALA A 260 -11.95 5.52 -14.96
C ALA A 260 -12.08 4.01 -14.73
N LEU A 261 -12.90 3.30 -15.52
CA LEU A 261 -13.08 1.85 -15.40
C LEU A 261 -11.80 1.08 -15.76
N LEU A 262 -11.04 1.52 -16.77
CA LEU A 262 -9.77 0.90 -17.14
C LEU A 262 -8.66 1.17 -16.11
N ARG A 263 -8.67 2.31 -15.41
CA ARG A 263 -7.81 2.57 -14.22
C ARG A 263 -8.19 1.68 -13.04
N ALA A 264 -9.48 1.47 -12.79
CA ALA A 264 -9.94 0.56 -11.74
C ALA A 264 -9.48 -0.88 -12.02
N ALA A 265 -9.70 -1.38 -13.24
CA ALA A 265 -9.25 -2.70 -13.68
C ALA A 265 -7.72 -2.84 -13.63
N GLY A 266 -6.97 -1.81 -14.04
CA GLY A 266 -5.50 -1.78 -13.93
C GLY A 266 -5.00 -1.82 -12.49
N ALA A 267 -5.66 -1.13 -11.56
CA ALA A 267 -5.36 -1.19 -10.13
C ALA A 267 -5.65 -2.57 -9.53
N LEU A 268 -6.81 -3.18 -9.83
CA LEU A 268 -7.17 -4.54 -9.39
C LEU A 268 -6.17 -5.59 -9.90
N ARG A 269 -5.78 -5.50 -11.18
CA ARG A 269 -4.76 -6.40 -11.74
C ARG A 269 -3.37 -6.19 -11.12
N TYR A 270 -2.98 -4.95 -10.81
CA TYR A 270 -1.73 -4.69 -10.09
C TYR A 270 -1.75 -5.33 -8.69
N ILE A 271 -2.90 -5.34 -7.98
CA ILE A 271 -3.03 -6.05 -6.70
C ILE A 271 -2.81 -7.56 -6.92
N HIS A 272 -3.54 -8.16 -7.86
CA HIS A 272 -3.42 -9.59 -8.21
C HIS A 272 -1.97 -10.01 -8.54
N GLU A 273 -1.26 -9.21 -9.33
CA GLU A 273 0.12 -9.50 -9.76
C GLU A 273 1.18 -9.34 -8.65
N ASN A 274 0.91 -8.56 -7.59
CA ASN A 274 1.93 -8.18 -6.59
C ASN A 274 1.64 -8.67 -5.16
N PHE A 275 0.42 -9.10 -4.84
CA PHE A 275 0.00 -9.43 -3.47
C PHE A 275 -0.62 -10.85 -3.38
N THR A 276 0.18 -11.87 -3.68
CA THR A 276 -0.26 -13.27 -3.85
C THR A 276 -0.93 -13.93 -2.64
N ASN A 277 -0.69 -13.43 -1.43
CA ASN A 277 -1.14 -14.06 -0.19
C ASN A 277 -2.34 -13.29 0.39
N ALA A 278 -3.49 -13.40 -0.29
CA ALA A 278 -4.72 -12.69 0.05
C ALA A 278 -5.25 -13.04 1.46
N PRO A 279 -5.44 -12.05 2.36
CA PRO A 279 -5.97 -12.29 3.70
C PRO A 279 -7.47 -11.96 3.83
N SER A 280 -8.12 -11.49 2.76
CA SER A 280 -9.57 -11.24 2.64
C SER A 280 -10.06 -11.69 1.27
N VAL A 281 -11.36 -11.95 1.12
CA VAL A 281 -11.96 -12.52 -0.09
C VAL A 281 -11.95 -11.51 -1.25
N ASP A 282 -12.18 -10.25 -0.95
CA ASP A 282 -12.08 -9.14 -1.91
C ASP A 282 -10.66 -8.87 -2.44
N LEU A 283 -9.64 -9.51 -1.86
CA LEU A 283 -8.26 -9.52 -2.35
C LEU A 283 -7.84 -10.89 -2.92
N ALA A 284 -8.72 -11.89 -2.94
CA ALA A 284 -8.43 -13.21 -3.49
C ALA A 284 -8.27 -13.15 -5.01
N ALA A 285 -7.45 -14.05 -5.58
CA ALA A 285 -7.05 -13.97 -6.98
C ALA A 285 -8.25 -14.04 -7.95
N ASP A 286 -9.12 -15.05 -7.78
CA ASP A 286 -10.30 -15.24 -8.62
C ASP A 286 -11.29 -14.08 -8.50
N THR A 287 -11.49 -13.56 -7.28
CA THR A 287 -12.30 -12.37 -7.03
C THR A 287 -11.74 -11.14 -7.75
N LEU A 288 -10.43 -10.87 -7.64
CA LEU A 288 -9.79 -9.74 -8.32
C LEU A 288 -9.87 -9.87 -9.84
N LEU A 289 -9.79 -11.08 -10.40
CA LEU A 289 -9.98 -11.35 -11.82
C LEU A 289 -11.43 -11.09 -12.26
N VAL A 290 -12.43 -11.52 -11.48
CA VAL A 290 -13.85 -11.24 -11.75
C VAL A 290 -14.18 -9.75 -11.64
N LEU A 291 -13.69 -9.05 -10.60
CA LEU A 291 -13.89 -7.61 -10.47
C LEU A 291 -13.19 -6.84 -11.59
N GLY A 292 -11.98 -7.26 -12.00
CA GLY A 292 -11.29 -6.70 -13.16
C GLY A 292 -12.05 -6.92 -14.48
N ALA A 293 -12.57 -8.14 -14.69
CA ALA A 293 -13.38 -8.47 -15.86
C ALA A 293 -14.68 -7.65 -15.92
N LEU A 294 -15.38 -7.49 -14.80
CA LEU A 294 -16.56 -6.63 -14.67
C LEU A 294 -16.26 -5.17 -15.07
N MET A 295 -15.13 -4.61 -14.62
CA MET A 295 -14.73 -3.26 -15.03
C MET A 295 -14.41 -3.17 -16.53
N THR A 296 -13.78 -4.19 -17.14
CA THR A 296 -13.55 -4.19 -18.60
C THR A 296 -14.83 -4.39 -19.41
N ALA A 297 -15.81 -5.15 -18.90
CA ALA A 297 -17.11 -5.31 -19.55
C ALA A 297 -17.88 -3.98 -19.55
N GLN A 298 -17.91 -3.28 -18.41
CA GLN A 298 -18.50 -1.94 -18.28
C GLN A 298 -17.76 -0.88 -19.12
N ALA A 299 -16.45 -0.99 -19.29
CA ALA A 299 -15.71 -0.13 -20.22
C ALA A 299 -16.11 -0.39 -21.69
N ARG A 300 -16.32 -1.65 -22.08
CA ARG A 300 -16.82 -2.03 -23.41
C ARG A 300 -18.26 -1.56 -23.64
N GLU A 301 -19.11 -1.61 -22.62
CA GLU A 301 -20.46 -1.04 -22.62
C GLU A 301 -20.44 0.46 -22.95
N CYS A 302 -19.59 1.26 -22.28
CA CYS A 302 -19.43 2.67 -22.61
C CYS A 302 -18.89 2.93 -24.04
N LEU A 303 -18.01 2.07 -24.58
CA LEU A 303 -17.55 2.20 -25.97
C LEU A 303 -18.66 1.87 -26.99
N PHE A 304 -19.52 0.90 -26.68
CA PHE A 304 -20.68 0.57 -27.50
C PHE A 304 -21.74 1.69 -27.47
N GLU A 305 -22.03 2.27 -26.30
CA GLU A 305 -22.86 3.47 -26.18
C GLU A 305 -22.28 4.65 -26.98
N LYS A 306 -20.94 4.81 -26.98
CA LYS A 306 -20.26 5.84 -27.79
C LYS A 306 -20.45 5.61 -29.28
N LEU A 307 -20.33 4.37 -29.75
CA LEU A 307 -20.60 4.01 -31.14
C LEU A 307 -22.06 4.32 -31.52
N GLN A 308 -23.03 4.03 -30.65
CA GLN A 308 -24.43 4.38 -30.88
C GLN A 308 -24.67 5.90 -31.00
N LEU A 309 -23.98 6.73 -30.20
CA LEU A 309 -24.06 8.19 -30.33
C LEU A 309 -23.45 8.66 -31.65
N GLN A 310 -22.24 8.19 -31.98
CA GLN A 310 -21.54 8.57 -33.21
C GLN A 310 -22.29 8.13 -34.48
N ALA A 311 -22.96 6.96 -34.45
CA ALA A 311 -23.84 6.52 -35.52
C ALA A 311 -25.05 7.45 -35.72
N ARG A 312 -25.70 7.87 -34.61
CA ARG A 312 -26.83 8.84 -34.66
C ARG A 312 -26.40 10.22 -35.15
N GLU A 313 -25.23 10.70 -34.72
CA GLU A 313 -24.63 11.95 -35.19
C GLU A 313 -24.33 11.90 -36.69
N ALA A 314 -23.76 10.78 -37.19
CA ALA A 314 -23.47 10.57 -38.60
C ALA A 314 -24.72 10.49 -39.50
N CYS A 315 -25.89 10.13 -38.93
CA CYS A 315 -27.17 10.11 -39.65
C CYS A 315 -27.79 11.52 -39.84
N GLY A 316 -27.18 12.59 -39.33
CA GLY A 316 -27.50 13.98 -39.74
C GLY A 316 -28.84 14.55 -39.26
N GLY A 317 -29.70 13.76 -38.61
CA GLY A 317 -30.90 14.24 -37.89
C GLY A 317 -32.11 14.62 -38.75
N ARG A 318 -32.06 14.42 -40.08
CA ARG A 318 -33.19 14.50 -41.02
C ARG A 318 -32.87 13.70 -42.28
N GLU A 319 -33.90 13.07 -42.86
CA GLU A 319 -33.90 12.33 -44.14
C GLU A 319 -32.99 11.08 -44.27
N ARG A 320 -32.08 10.82 -43.32
CA ARG A 320 -31.39 9.52 -43.21
C ARG A 320 -31.57 8.94 -41.81
N GLU A 321 -32.18 7.76 -41.73
CA GLU A 321 -32.34 7.00 -40.50
C GLU A 321 -31.22 5.94 -40.39
N LEU A 322 -31.00 5.38 -39.20
CA LEU A 322 -29.92 4.40 -38.98
C LEU A 322 -30.09 3.14 -39.87
N CYS A 323 -31.33 2.84 -40.25
CA CYS A 323 -31.69 1.71 -41.10
C CYS A 323 -31.26 1.87 -42.58
N ASP A 324 -30.92 3.10 -43.02
CA ASP A 324 -30.38 3.38 -44.36
C ASP A 324 -28.88 3.04 -44.50
N ASP A 325 -28.23 2.56 -43.43
CA ASP A 325 -26.80 2.26 -43.40
C ASP A 325 -26.53 0.85 -42.86
N LEU A 326 -26.69 -0.15 -43.74
CA LEU A 326 -26.50 -1.57 -43.44
C LEU A 326 -25.14 -1.86 -42.79
N ASP A 327 -24.07 -1.22 -43.28
CA ASP A 327 -22.72 -1.41 -42.76
C ASP A 327 -22.62 -0.97 -41.28
N MET A 328 -23.25 0.16 -40.92
CA MET A 328 -23.34 0.64 -39.53
C MET A 328 -24.25 -0.23 -38.66
N CYS A 329 -25.40 -0.68 -39.19
CA CYS A 329 -26.31 -1.60 -38.51
C CYS A 329 -25.60 -2.92 -38.15
N LEU A 330 -24.87 -3.52 -39.10
CA LEU A 330 -24.15 -4.77 -38.86
C LEU A 330 -22.92 -4.60 -37.97
N ASP A 331 -22.22 -3.46 -38.05
CA ASP A 331 -21.17 -3.10 -37.10
C ASP A 331 -21.70 -3.00 -35.66
N LEU A 332 -22.84 -2.33 -35.46
CA LEU A 332 -23.53 -2.25 -34.16
C LEU A 332 -24.02 -3.61 -33.67
N ALA A 333 -24.53 -4.47 -34.57
CA ALA A 333 -24.94 -5.82 -34.24
C ALA A 333 -23.77 -6.66 -33.71
N GLN A 334 -22.62 -6.63 -34.39
CA GLN A 334 -21.43 -7.39 -34.01
C GLN A 334 -20.80 -6.91 -32.68
N GLU A 335 -20.71 -5.59 -32.46
CA GLU A 335 -20.22 -5.03 -31.19
C GLU A 335 -21.16 -5.36 -30.02
N SER A 336 -22.48 -5.35 -30.25
CA SER A 336 -23.47 -5.76 -29.25
C SER A 336 -23.38 -7.25 -28.93
N ALA A 337 -23.19 -8.11 -29.95
CA ALA A 337 -22.94 -9.54 -29.75
C ALA A 337 -21.64 -9.79 -28.99
N GLN A 338 -20.57 -9.03 -29.27
CA GLN A 338 -19.32 -9.11 -28.52
C GLN A 338 -19.50 -8.68 -27.06
N LEU A 339 -20.31 -7.65 -26.78
CA LEU A 339 -20.61 -7.19 -25.44
C LEU A 339 -21.45 -8.22 -24.66
N ALA A 340 -22.46 -8.82 -25.30
CA ALA A 340 -23.23 -9.94 -24.74
C ALA A 340 -22.33 -11.12 -24.39
N HIS A 341 -21.45 -11.54 -25.31
CA HIS A 341 -20.47 -12.61 -25.09
C HIS A 341 -19.51 -12.32 -23.92
N VAL A 342 -19.06 -11.07 -23.77
CA VAL A 342 -18.21 -10.65 -22.64
C VAL A 342 -18.98 -10.69 -21.30
N TYR A 343 -20.26 -10.33 -21.27
CA TYR A 343 -21.09 -10.48 -20.07
C TYR A 343 -21.43 -11.95 -19.77
N HIS A 344 -21.62 -12.80 -20.78
CA HIS A 344 -21.78 -14.25 -20.59
C HIS A 344 -20.54 -14.88 -19.95
N GLN A 345 -19.34 -14.63 -20.50
CA GLN A 345 -18.09 -15.09 -19.90
C GLN A 345 -17.86 -14.55 -18.48
N LEU A 346 -18.38 -13.36 -18.16
CA LEU A 346 -18.31 -12.80 -16.81
C LEU A 346 -19.28 -13.53 -15.86
N TYR A 347 -20.51 -13.78 -16.31
CA TYR A 347 -21.51 -14.56 -15.57
C TYR A 347 -20.96 -15.95 -15.20
N GLU A 348 -20.42 -16.70 -16.17
CA GLU A 348 -19.80 -18.01 -15.90
C GLU A 348 -18.71 -17.94 -14.81
N LYS A 349 -17.82 -16.93 -14.88
CA LYS A 349 -16.76 -16.73 -13.89
C LYS A 349 -17.30 -16.35 -12.51
N MET A 350 -18.40 -15.59 -12.43
CA MET A 350 -19.09 -15.27 -11.17
C MET A 350 -19.76 -16.50 -10.53
N GLN A 351 -20.14 -17.51 -11.31
CA GLN A 351 -20.73 -18.76 -10.81
C GLN A 351 -19.68 -19.75 -10.25
N THR A 352 -18.37 -19.45 -10.31
CA THR A 352 -17.32 -20.33 -9.78
C THR A 352 -17.33 -20.39 -8.26
N GLU A 353 -17.02 -21.55 -7.66
CA GLU A 353 -17.16 -21.82 -6.21
C GLU A 353 -16.43 -20.78 -5.32
N GLY A 354 -15.26 -20.32 -5.77
CA GLY A 354 -14.43 -19.34 -5.06
C GLY A 354 -14.98 -17.90 -5.07
N VAL A 355 -16.02 -17.60 -5.87
CA VAL A 355 -16.56 -16.25 -6.07
C VAL A 355 -18.06 -16.17 -5.77
N PHE A 356 -18.84 -17.17 -6.19
CA PHE A 356 -20.30 -17.20 -6.12
C PHE A 356 -20.86 -16.90 -4.72
N ASN A 357 -20.24 -17.46 -3.68
CA ASN A 357 -20.70 -17.35 -2.29
C ASN A 357 -20.44 -15.96 -1.65
N TYR A 358 -19.82 -15.03 -2.38
CA TYR A 358 -19.28 -13.78 -1.84
C TYR A 358 -19.67 -12.53 -2.62
N VAL A 359 -19.93 -12.66 -3.93
CA VAL A 359 -20.42 -11.54 -4.76
C VAL A 359 -21.95 -11.44 -4.63
N PRO A 360 -22.55 -10.23 -4.50
CA PRO A 360 -24.00 -10.10 -4.38
C PRO A 360 -24.76 -10.74 -5.55
N TYR A 361 -25.78 -11.55 -5.25
CA TYR A 361 -26.62 -12.22 -6.26
C TYR A 361 -27.30 -11.23 -7.23
N SER A 362 -27.57 -10.01 -6.78
CA SER A 362 -28.06 -8.90 -7.63
C SER A 362 -27.07 -8.47 -8.71
N TRP A 363 -25.75 -8.57 -8.46
CA TRP A 363 -24.71 -8.27 -9.44
C TRP A 363 -24.64 -9.37 -10.49
N VAL A 364 -24.67 -10.65 -10.07
CA VAL A 364 -24.75 -11.82 -10.96
C VAL A 364 -26.00 -11.73 -11.85
N SER A 365 -27.15 -11.40 -11.23
CA SER A 365 -28.43 -11.21 -11.94
C SER A 365 -28.39 -10.05 -12.92
N LEU A 366 -27.76 -8.91 -12.57
CA LEU A 366 -27.66 -7.75 -13.46
C LEU A 366 -26.72 -8.04 -14.64
N VAL A 367 -25.61 -8.75 -14.41
CA VAL A 367 -24.74 -9.23 -15.49
C VAL A 367 -25.51 -10.15 -16.45
N HIS A 368 -26.33 -11.08 -15.94
CA HIS A 368 -27.17 -11.94 -16.77
C HIS A 368 -28.23 -11.16 -17.56
N VAL A 369 -28.90 -10.17 -16.94
CA VAL A 369 -29.81 -9.24 -17.64
C VAL A 369 -29.10 -8.46 -18.74
N LYS A 370 -27.84 -8.05 -18.53
CA LYS A 370 -27.03 -7.39 -19.57
C LYS A 370 -26.66 -8.35 -20.72
N THR A 371 -26.36 -9.62 -20.44
CA THR A 371 -26.13 -10.64 -21.48
C THR A 371 -27.30 -10.70 -22.46
N GLU A 372 -28.52 -10.94 -21.94
CA GLU A 372 -29.71 -11.09 -22.79
C GLU A 372 -30.12 -9.77 -23.45
N PHE A 373 -29.98 -8.63 -22.76
CA PHE A 373 -30.25 -7.31 -23.34
C PHE A 373 -29.31 -6.94 -24.50
N TYR A 374 -28.01 -7.23 -24.39
CA TYR A 374 -27.06 -6.95 -25.46
C TYR A 374 -27.11 -8.00 -26.59
N LYS A 375 -27.56 -9.23 -26.31
CA LYS A 375 -27.93 -10.21 -27.35
C LYS A 375 -29.17 -9.74 -28.11
N ALA A 376 -30.20 -9.27 -27.40
CA ALA A 376 -31.41 -8.70 -28.00
C ALA A 376 -31.10 -7.50 -28.90
N LEU A 377 -30.25 -6.56 -28.45
CA LEU A 377 -29.78 -5.43 -29.27
C LEU A 377 -28.99 -5.88 -30.50
N ALA A 378 -28.19 -6.95 -30.42
CA ALA A 378 -27.49 -7.48 -31.59
C ALA A 378 -28.46 -7.96 -32.66
N HIS A 379 -29.47 -8.73 -32.25
CA HIS A 379 -30.52 -9.20 -33.13
C HIS A 379 -31.41 -8.05 -33.64
N GLN A 380 -31.70 -7.02 -32.83
CA GLN A 380 -32.40 -5.82 -33.31
C GLN A 380 -31.61 -5.12 -34.41
N TYR A 381 -30.35 -4.74 -34.18
CA TYR A 381 -29.57 -4.00 -35.19
C TYR A 381 -29.37 -4.79 -36.49
N CYS A 382 -29.30 -6.13 -36.40
CA CYS A 382 -29.33 -7.01 -37.58
C CYS A 382 -30.66 -6.90 -38.34
N ALA A 383 -31.80 -7.01 -37.64
CA ALA A 383 -33.13 -6.86 -38.23
C ALA A 383 -33.33 -5.48 -38.86
N THR A 384 -32.91 -4.39 -38.19
CA THR A 384 -32.97 -3.02 -38.70
C THR A 384 -32.26 -2.88 -40.05
N GLY A 385 -31.05 -3.42 -40.18
CA GLY A 385 -30.32 -3.41 -41.44
C GLY A 385 -30.98 -4.27 -42.52
N LEU A 386 -31.38 -5.49 -42.17
CA LEU A 386 -32.00 -6.46 -43.08
C LEU A 386 -33.35 -5.99 -43.63
N LEU A 387 -34.19 -5.34 -42.83
CA LEU A 387 -35.53 -4.93 -43.27
C LEU A 387 -35.49 -3.71 -44.20
N HIS A 388 -34.49 -2.82 -44.07
CA HIS A 388 -34.49 -1.51 -44.74
C HIS A 388 -33.44 -1.31 -45.85
N ALA A 389 -32.38 -2.11 -45.90
CA ALA A 389 -31.31 -1.93 -46.90
C ALA A 389 -31.74 -2.18 -48.37
N PRO A 390 -30.97 -1.70 -49.37
CA PRO A 390 -31.08 -2.14 -50.76
C PRO A 390 -30.24 -3.42 -51.02
N ASP A 391 -30.76 -4.35 -51.83
CA ASP A 391 -30.26 -5.74 -51.91
C ASP A 391 -28.78 -5.91 -52.27
N ALA A 392 -28.29 -5.14 -53.25
CA ALA A 392 -27.04 -5.40 -53.97
C ALA A 392 -25.73 -5.25 -53.17
N ARG A 393 -25.78 -5.14 -51.84
CA ARG A 393 -24.62 -5.10 -50.94
C ARG A 393 -24.71 -6.02 -49.71
N ALA A 394 -25.84 -6.69 -49.50
CA ALA A 394 -26.07 -7.40 -48.23
C ALA A 394 -25.26 -8.71 -48.11
N CYS A 395 -25.17 -9.51 -49.17
CA CYS A 395 -24.69 -10.89 -49.12
C CYS A 395 -23.27 -11.03 -48.54
N ASP A 396 -22.30 -10.23 -49.01
CA ASP A 396 -20.91 -10.29 -48.53
C ASP A 396 -20.76 -9.93 -47.05
N ARG A 397 -21.53 -8.93 -46.57
CA ARG A 397 -21.54 -8.54 -45.15
C ARG A 397 -22.25 -9.58 -44.27
N LEU A 398 -23.28 -10.25 -44.77
CA LEU A 398 -24.02 -11.30 -44.05
C LEU A 398 -23.22 -12.60 -43.95
N ALA A 399 -22.46 -12.98 -44.99
CA ALA A 399 -21.52 -14.10 -44.89
C ALA A 399 -20.54 -13.90 -43.73
N ALA A 400 -19.97 -12.68 -43.59
CA ALA A 400 -19.08 -12.30 -42.49
C ALA A 400 -19.79 -12.11 -41.12
N LEU A 401 -21.12 -12.21 -41.06
CA LEU A 401 -21.92 -12.11 -39.83
C LEU A 401 -22.17 -13.48 -39.18
N TYR A 402 -22.22 -14.55 -39.99
CA TYR A 402 -22.61 -15.90 -39.56
C TYR A 402 -21.54 -16.97 -39.77
N ALA A 403 -20.66 -16.83 -40.78
CA ALA A 403 -19.62 -17.81 -41.07
C ALA A 403 -18.33 -17.55 -40.28
N PRO A 404 -17.80 -18.52 -39.52
CA PRO A 404 -16.54 -18.35 -38.80
C PRO A 404 -15.35 -18.32 -39.77
N PRO A 405 -14.28 -17.55 -39.47
CA PRO A 405 -13.20 -17.28 -40.43
C PRO A 405 -12.34 -18.50 -40.81
N ASP A 406 -12.39 -19.60 -40.05
CA ASP A 406 -11.51 -20.77 -40.21
C ASP A 406 -12.18 -21.98 -40.91
N THR A 407 -13.47 -21.93 -41.25
CA THR A 407 -14.12 -23.02 -42.01
C THR A 407 -13.74 -22.98 -43.49
N SER A 408 -12.63 -23.64 -43.83
CA SER A 408 -12.15 -23.83 -45.21
C SER A 408 -13.07 -24.70 -46.08
N ASP A 409 -13.89 -25.57 -45.47
CA ASP A 409 -15.16 -26.00 -46.07
C ASP A 409 -16.12 -24.81 -46.04
N GLY A 410 -16.01 -23.97 -47.08
CA GLY A 410 -16.96 -22.91 -47.32
C GLY A 410 -18.33 -23.50 -47.60
N LEU A 411 -19.18 -23.53 -46.57
CA LEU A 411 -20.64 -23.55 -46.76
C LEU A 411 -21.01 -22.34 -47.61
N LYS A 412 -21.07 -22.56 -48.92
CA LYS A 412 -21.88 -21.76 -49.81
C LYS A 412 -23.31 -21.85 -49.29
N TYR A 413 -23.72 -20.81 -48.57
CA TYR A 413 -25.11 -20.43 -48.48
C TYR A 413 -25.52 -19.93 -49.89
N ASP A 414 -25.64 -20.90 -50.81
CA ASP A 414 -26.02 -20.74 -52.24
C ASP A 414 -27.55 -20.53 -52.38
N GLU A 415 -28.26 -20.41 -51.26
CA GLU A 415 -29.68 -20.08 -51.21
C GLU A 415 -29.86 -18.56 -51.30
N GLU A 416 -30.75 -18.12 -52.20
CA GLU A 416 -31.26 -16.75 -52.20
C GLU A 416 -32.10 -16.52 -50.94
N PHE A 417 -31.45 -16.15 -49.84
CA PHE A 417 -32.14 -15.84 -48.58
C PHE A 417 -33.20 -14.76 -48.81
N ASP A 418 -34.45 -15.06 -48.42
CA ASP A 418 -35.42 -14.00 -48.15
C ASP A 418 -34.90 -13.16 -46.98
N ARG A 419 -34.26 -12.06 -47.35
CA ARG A 419 -33.68 -11.04 -46.48
C ARG A 419 -34.72 -10.43 -45.54
N ILE A 420 -35.98 -10.41 -45.94
CA ILE A 420 -37.11 -9.90 -45.15
C ILE A 420 -37.56 -10.97 -44.14
N ALA A 421 -37.64 -12.24 -44.51
CA ALA A 421 -37.87 -13.34 -43.56
C ALA A 421 -36.73 -13.45 -42.54
N LEU A 422 -35.47 -13.34 -42.97
CA LEU A 422 -34.31 -13.32 -42.08
C LEU A 422 -34.33 -12.11 -41.12
N GLY A 423 -34.74 -10.93 -41.61
CA GLY A 423 -34.96 -9.74 -40.79
C GLY A 423 -36.03 -9.96 -39.72
N ARG A 424 -37.14 -10.65 -40.04
CA ARG A 424 -38.19 -11.04 -39.08
C ARG A 424 -37.71 -12.04 -38.05
N ALA A 425 -36.97 -13.07 -38.46
CA ALA A 425 -36.41 -14.06 -37.55
C ALA A 425 -35.55 -13.36 -36.48
N HIS A 426 -34.64 -12.48 -36.90
CA HIS A 426 -33.87 -11.64 -35.98
C HIS A 426 -34.74 -10.73 -35.11
N LEU A 427 -35.79 -10.10 -35.65
CA LEU A 427 -36.68 -9.25 -34.86
C LEU A 427 -37.48 -10.03 -33.80
N ALA A 428 -37.94 -11.24 -34.12
CA ALA A 428 -38.65 -12.13 -33.21
C ALA A 428 -37.75 -12.60 -32.05
N GLU A 429 -36.53 -13.05 -32.36
CA GLU A 429 -35.52 -13.40 -31.36
C GLU A 429 -35.13 -12.19 -30.49
N ALA A 430 -34.98 -10.99 -31.07
CA ALA A 430 -34.74 -9.77 -30.29
C ALA A 430 -35.87 -9.49 -29.28
N LEU A 431 -37.13 -9.62 -29.69
CA LEU A 431 -38.28 -9.43 -28.81
C LEU A 431 -38.35 -10.49 -27.70
N ALA A 432 -38.09 -11.76 -28.01
CA ALA A 432 -38.03 -12.84 -27.04
C ALA A 432 -36.93 -12.61 -25.98
N LEU A 433 -35.73 -12.22 -26.41
CA LEU A 433 -34.60 -11.92 -25.54
C LEU A 433 -34.83 -10.69 -24.65
N TYR A 434 -35.54 -9.66 -25.13
CA TYR A 434 -35.96 -8.55 -24.27
C TYR A 434 -36.98 -8.99 -23.21
N GLU A 435 -37.88 -9.91 -23.52
CA GLU A 435 -38.82 -10.46 -22.53
C GLU A 435 -38.12 -11.34 -21.49
N GLU A 436 -37.09 -12.09 -21.89
CA GLU A 436 -36.23 -12.84 -20.98
C GLU A 436 -35.42 -11.92 -20.07
N ALA A 437 -34.81 -10.85 -20.60
CA ALA A 437 -34.13 -9.83 -19.81
C ALA A 437 -35.09 -9.19 -18.77
N LEU A 438 -36.34 -8.90 -19.14
CA LEU A 438 -37.38 -8.44 -18.23
C LEU A 438 -37.84 -9.54 -17.24
N ARG A 439 -37.81 -10.82 -17.62
CA ARG A 439 -38.14 -11.95 -16.74
C ARG A 439 -37.08 -12.11 -15.65
N LEU A 440 -35.79 -12.12 -16.02
CA LEU A 440 -34.64 -12.16 -15.12
C LEU A 440 -34.65 -10.96 -14.14
N GLN A 441 -34.91 -9.74 -14.66
CA GLN A 441 -35.04 -8.53 -13.84
C GLN A 441 -36.18 -8.62 -12.81
N ARG A 442 -37.32 -9.24 -13.16
CA ARG A 442 -38.44 -9.47 -12.24
C ARG A 442 -38.18 -10.61 -11.25
N MET A 443 -37.35 -11.61 -11.58
CA MET A 443 -37.02 -12.72 -10.66
C MET A 443 -36.14 -12.26 -9.50
N CYS A 444 -35.09 -11.48 -9.74
CA CYS A 444 -34.23 -10.97 -8.68
C CYS A 444 -34.96 -9.90 -7.84
N ARG A 445 -35.06 -10.14 -6.52
CA ARG A 445 -35.75 -9.25 -5.54
C ARG A 445 -35.19 -7.83 -5.59
N GLU A 446 -33.87 -7.70 -5.67
CA GLU A 446 -33.14 -6.44 -5.60
C GLU A 446 -33.24 -5.64 -6.91
N LEU A 447 -33.42 -6.34 -8.05
CA LEU A 447 -33.54 -5.72 -9.37
C LEU A 447 -34.99 -5.39 -9.78
N ARG A 448 -35.99 -6.11 -9.24
CA ARG A 448 -37.41 -5.94 -9.59
C ARG A 448 -37.89 -4.49 -9.51
N ASN A 449 -37.41 -3.75 -8.52
CA ASN A 449 -37.83 -2.37 -8.24
C ASN A 449 -36.88 -1.31 -8.86
N LYS A 450 -35.94 -1.70 -9.73
CA LYS A 450 -34.99 -0.80 -10.39
C LYS A 450 -35.62 -0.20 -11.65
N GLU A 451 -36.38 0.87 -11.46
CA GLU A 451 -37.15 1.50 -12.55
C GLU A 451 -36.30 1.92 -13.75
N ALA A 452 -35.06 2.39 -13.54
CA ALA A 452 -34.18 2.78 -14.63
C ALA A 452 -33.83 1.58 -15.54
N LEU A 453 -33.54 0.42 -14.94
CA LEU A 453 -33.28 -0.82 -15.66
C LEU A 453 -34.53 -1.29 -16.43
N ALA A 454 -35.68 -1.31 -15.77
CA ALA A 454 -36.95 -1.70 -16.40
C ALA A 454 -37.33 -0.76 -17.56
N ARG A 455 -37.13 0.56 -17.41
CA ARG A 455 -37.37 1.55 -18.46
C ARG A 455 -36.40 1.41 -19.65
N VAL A 456 -35.11 1.13 -19.42
CA VAL A 456 -34.13 0.91 -20.50
C VAL A 456 -34.50 -0.31 -21.35
N VAL A 457 -34.76 -1.46 -20.71
CA VAL A 457 -35.10 -2.69 -21.43
C VAL A 457 -36.48 -2.59 -22.09
N GLY A 458 -37.48 -2.04 -21.38
CA GLY A 458 -38.82 -1.80 -21.92
C GLY A 458 -38.81 -0.87 -23.14
N ALA A 459 -38.10 0.25 -23.07
CA ALA A 459 -37.99 1.19 -24.19
C ALA A 459 -37.22 0.62 -25.39
N ALA A 460 -36.31 -0.35 -25.19
CA ALA A 460 -35.67 -1.08 -26.29
C ALA A 460 -36.66 -2.05 -26.96
N ARG A 461 -37.36 -2.88 -26.17
CA ARG A 461 -38.44 -3.76 -26.65
C ARG A 461 -39.53 -2.98 -27.40
N GLU A 462 -39.91 -1.80 -26.91
CA GLU A 462 -40.87 -0.91 -27.59
C GLU A 462 -40.37 -0.33 -28.91
N ARG A 463 -39.06 -0.15 -29.11
CA ARG A 463 -38.52 0.26 -30.41
C ARG A 463 -38.57 -0.90 -31.40
N ALA A 464 -38.08 -2.08 -31.01
CA ALA A 464 -38.17 -3.29 -31.83
C ALA A 464 -39.64 -3.64 -32.18
N ALA A 465 -40.57 -3.51 -31.24
CA ALA A 465 -41.99 -3.78 -31.48
C ALA A 465 -42.72 -2.76 -32.38
N ARG A 466 -42.05 -1.65 -32.76
CA ARG A 466 -42.55 -0.67 -33.75
C ARG A 466 -41.92 -0.86 -35.14
N GLU A 467 -40.95 -1.75 -35.24
CA GLU A 467 -40.16 -2.02 -36.44
C GLU A 467 -41.01 -2.85 -37.41
N HIS A 468 -41.51 -2.21 -38.47
CA HIS A 468 -42.55 -2.82 -39.31
C HIS A 468 -41.95 -3.71 -40.41
N ALA A 469 -41.78 -4.99 -40.09
CA ALA A 469 -41.65 -6.00 -41.12
C ALA A 469 -42.97 -6.12 -41.94
N PRO A 470 -42.88 -6.38 -43.27
CA PRO A 470 -44.05 -6.74 -44.09
C PRO A 470 -44.77 -8.00 -43.58
N PRO A 471 -46.03 -8.26 -44.00
CA PRO A 471 -46.72 -9.53 -43.71
C PRO A 471 -46.05 -10.73 -44.40
N ALA A 472 -46.34 -11.94 -43.90
CA ALA A 472 -45.83 -13.22 -44.43
C ALA A 472 -46.77 -13.84 -45.46
N ASP A 473 -46.19 -14.59 -46.40
CA ASP A 473 -46.87 -15.78 -46.93
C ASP A 473 -46.68 -16.93 -45.92
N ASP A 474 -47.65 -17.84 -45.80
CA ASP A 474 -47.85 -18.81 -44.70
C ASP A 474 -46.66 -19.74 -44.35
N PHE A 475 -45.56 -19.70 -45.11
CA PHE A 475 -44.36 -20.52 -44.92
C PHE A 475 -43.11 -19.72 -44.48
N ALA A 476 -43.13 -18.39 -44.52
CA ALA A 476 -41.96 -17.55 -44.20
C ALA A 476 -41.67 -17.45 -42.68
N ASP A 477 -42.66 -17.73 -41.83
CA ASP A 477 -42.55 -17.66 -40.36
C ASP A 477 -41.86 -18.88 -39.72
N LEU A 478 -41.19 -19.73 -40.52
CA LEU A 478 -40.52 -20.97 -40.12
C LEU A 478 -38.98 -20.86 -39.99
N LEU A 479 -38.41 -19.68 -40.17
CA LEU A 479 -36.96 -19.45 -40.11
C LEU A 479 -36.50 -19.06 -38.70
N ASP A 480 -35.69 -19.91 -38.07
CA ASP A 480 -34.97 -19.57 -36.83
C ASP A 480 -33.87 -18.52 -37.08
N ALA A 481 -33.64 -17.61 -36.13
CA ALA A 481 -32.63 -16.57 -36.25
C ALA A 481 -31.19 -17.15 -36.12
N PRO A 482 -30.32 -17.03 -37.15
CA PRO A 482 -28.95 -17.50 -37.05
C PRO A 482 -28.14 -16.70 -36.02
N HIS A 483 -27.15 -17.36 -35.41
CA HIS A 483 -26.31 -16.77 -34.36
C HIS A 483 -25.35 -15.72 -34.94
N ILE A 484 -25.50 -14.45 -34.51
CA ILE A 484 -24.60 -13.34 -34.88
C ILE A 484 -23.22 -13.57 -34.25
N LEU A 485 -22.18 -13.68 -35.07
CA LEU A 485 -20.82 -13.85 -34.58
C LEU A 485 -20.31 -12.58 -33.87
N PRO A 486 -19.79 -12.70 -32.63
CA PRO A 486 -19.22 -11.57 -31.91
C PRO A 486 -17.93 -11.09 -32.60
N SER A 487 -17.87 -9.81 -32.92
CA SER A 487 -16.68 -9.17 -33.48
C SER A 487 -16.56 -7.76 -32.92
N SER A 488 -15.34 -7.22 -32.83
CA SER A 488 -15.13 -5.89 -32.31
C SER A 488 -13.88 -5.20 -32.84
N LYS A 489 -14.04 -3.91 -33.10
CA LYS A 489 -13.02 -2.95 -33.52
C LYS A 489 -12.35 -2.27 -32.30
N PHE A 490 -12.87 -2.50 -31.09
CA PHE A 490 -12.36 -1.95 -29.83
C PHE A 490 -11.35 -2.85 -29.11
N GLN A 491 -10.08 -2.41 -29.11
CA GLN A 491 -9.04 -2.96 -28.24
C GLN A 491 -8.97 -2.18 -26.91
N LEU A 492 -9.23 -2.86 -25.79
CA LEU A 492 -9.09 -2.28 -24.45
C LEU A 492 -7.64 -2.38 -23.96
N ALA A 493 -7.06 -1.26 -23.52
CA ALA A 493 -5.78 -1.21 -22.84
C ALA A 493 -5.98 -0.82 -21.36
N LEU A 494 -5.44 -1.63 -20.45
CA LEU A 494 -5.56 -1.39 -19.01
C LEU A 494 -4.54 -0.35 -18.51
N THR A 495 -5.01 0.73 -17.90
CA THR A 495 -4.16 1.80 -17.35
C THR A 495 -3.64 1.42 -15.97
N PRO A 496 -2.33 1.14 -15.79
CA PRO A 496 -1.78 0.77 -14.48
C PRO A 496 -1.72 1.96 -13.51
N PRO A 497 -1.60 1.73 -12.19
CA PRO A 497 -1.43 2.80 -11.21
C PRO A 497 -0.14 3.60 -11.43
N ASP A 498 -0.25 4.92 -11.63
CA ASP A 498 0.91 5.81 -11.69
C ASP A 498 1.31 6.32 -10.29
N PHE A 499 2.23 5.60 -9.66
CA PHE A 499 2.82 6.00 -8.38
C PHE A 499 3.69 7.26 -8.46
N ALA A 500 4.15 7.66 -9.65
CA ALA A 500 5.01 8.83 -9.84
C ALA A 500 4.21 10.15 -9.99
N GLN A 501 2.91 10.07 -10.24
CA GLN A 501 1.97 11.21 -10.32
C GLN A 501 1.87 11.97 -8.98
N TYR A 502 1.77 11.24 -7.87
CA TYR A 502 1.51 11.80 -6.53
C TYR A 502 2.70 11.62 -5.58
N ARG A 503 3.81 12.28 -5.90
CA ARG A 503 5.02 12.24 -5.07
C ARG A 503 4.77 12.83 -3.69
N VAL A 504 5.44 12.27 -2.68
CA VAL A 504 5.47 12.79 -1.31
C VAL A 504 6.90 12.91 -0.84
N GLU A 505 7.16 13.81 0.10
CA GLU A 505 8.42 13.83 0.83
C GLU A 505 8.39 12.88 2.02
N ASP A 506 9.54 12.30 2.33
CA ASP A 506 9.74 11.45 3.49
C ASP A 506 9.65 12.28 4.79
N LEU A 507 8.51 12.19 5.49
CA LEU A 507 8.25 12.85 6.78
C LEU A 507 9.35 12.61 7.84
N PHE A 508 10.13 11.54 7.71
CA PHE A 508 11.18 11.14 8.64
C PHE A 508 12.59 11.24 8.02
N LYS A 509 12.75 12.05 6.97
CA LYS A 509 14.04 12.27 6.27
C LYS A 509 15.20 12.63 7.20
N SER A 510 14.95 13.35 8.30
CA SER A 510 15.96 13.72 9.30
C SER A 510 16.64 12.52 9.98
N LEU A 511 16.01 11.35 10.07
CA LEU A 511 16.67 10.13 10.58
C LEU A 511 17.87 9.71 9.70
N GLY A 512 17.93 10.15 8.44
CA GLY A 512 19.08 9.99 7.56
C GLY A 512 18.77 9.29 6.22
N PRO A 513 19.77 9.16 5.32
CA PRO A 513 19.63 8.47 4.04
C PRO A 513 19.06 7.05 4.15
N ILE A 514 17.89 6.82 3.57
CA ILE A 514 17.11 5.57 3.69
C ILE A 514 17.77 4.31 3.09
N ALA A 515 18.89 4.47 2.38
CA ALA A 515 19.72 3.36 1.91
C ALA A 515 20.60 2.76 3.05
N ILE A 516 20.75 3.48 4.16
CA ILE A 516 21.68 3.22 5.28
C ILE A 516 20.95 3.33 6.61
N PHE A 517 20.23 4.43 6.87
CA PHE A 517 19.41 4.62 8.06
C PHE A 517 18.00 4.09 7.79
N SER A 518 17.82 2.79 8.06
CA SER A 518 16.61 2.02 7.77
C SER A 518 16.44 0.88 8.77
N ALA A 519 15.21 0.44 9.04
CA ALA A 519 14.94 -0.69 9.92
C ALA A 519 15.54 -2.03 9.44
N LYS A 520 15.96 -2.14 8.17
CA LYS A 520 16.55 -3.38 7.60
C LYS A 520 18.07 -3.49 7.81
N ARG A 521 18.65 -2.65 8.67
CA ARG A 521 20.08 -2.55 8.97
C ARG A 521 20.29 -2.23 10.44
N HIS A 522 21.38 -2.71 11.01
CA HIS A 522 21.75 -2.45 12.40
C HIS A 522 23.04 -1.63 12.50
N TRP A 523 23.13 -0.79 13.53
CA TRP A 523 24.29 0.02 13.85
C TRP A 523 24.49 0.13 15.37
N SER A 524 25.69 0.52 15.80
CA SER A 524 25.94 0.83 17.21
C SER A 524 25.20 2.10 17.63
N ALA A 525 24.83 2.20 18.91
CA ALA A 525 24.50 3.48 19.53
C ALA A 525 25.61 4.52 19.21
N PRO A 526 25.25 5.78 18.87
CA PRO A 526 26.23 6.79 18.45
C PRO A 526 27.26 7.13 19.53
N ARG A 527 28.53 6.82 19.28
CA ARG A 527 29.66 7.16 20.15
C ARG A 527 30.01 8.64 19.99
N LEU A 528 30.04 9.39 21.10
CA LEU A 528 30.62 10.74 21.14
C LEU A 528 32.14 10.62 21.26
N ILE A 529 32.88 11.25 20.35
CA ILE A 529 34.34 11.28 20.35
C ILE A 529 34.79 12.75 20.37
N GLN A 530 35.66 13.10 21.31
CA GLN A 530 36.22 14.44 21.46
C GLN A 530 37.74 14.35 21.37
N LEU A 531 38.30 14.93 20.30
CA LEU A 531 39.74 15.04 20.11
C LEU A 531 40.20 16.47 20.38
N GLN A 532 41.37 16.62 20.98
CA GLN A 532 42.00 17.92 21.20
C GLN A 532 43.51 17.80 20.93
N LYS A 533 44.02 18.69 20.07
CA LYS A 533 45.47 18.84 19.87
C LYS A 533 46.12 19.51 21.09
N GLN A 534 47.35 19.14 21.43
CA GLN A 534 48.08 19.83 22.50
C GLN A 534 48.58 21.20 22.02
N THR A 535 48.13 22.27 22.66
CA THR A 535 48.64 23.63 22.40
C THR A 535 49.80 23.95 23.36
N ASP A 536 51.03 23.94 22.84
CA ASP A 536 52.30 23.88 23.62
C ASP A 536 52.71 25.19 24.35
N LYS A 537 51.79 25.83 25.09
CA LYS A 537 51.98 27.21 25.61
C LYS A 537 51.94 27.40 27.14
N HIS A 538 51.74 26.37 27.96
CA HIS A 538 51.69 26.55 29.44
C HIS A 538 52.50 25.58 30.31
N THR A 539 52.89 24.40 29.85
CA THR A 539 53.62 23.41 30.66
C THR A 539 55.09 23.77 30.96
N ARG A 540 55.73 24.63 30.16
CA ARG A 540 57.18 24.95 30.30
C ARG A 540 57.56 25.88 31.46
N ARG A 541 56.63 26.52 32.18
CA ARG A 541 56.98 27.55 33.18
C ARG A 541 57.19 27.03 34.62
N ASN A 542 56.50 25.99 35.06
CA ASN A 542 56.59 25.52 36.47
C ASN A 542 57.74 24.54 36.74
N ARG A 543 58.21 23.76 35.76
CA ARG A 543 59.19 22.67 35.95
C ARG A 543 60.63 23.14 36.28
N ARG A 544 60.86 24.44 36.57
CA ARG A 544 62.20 25.04 36.75
C ARG A 544 62.50 25.61 38.14
N ASN A 545 61.53 25.61 39.07
CA ASN A 545 61.71 26.19 40.42
C ASN A 545 61.86 25.15 41.56
N GLU A 546 61.67 23.87 41.28
CA GLU A 546 61.48 22.85 42.33
C GLU A 546 62.76 22.04 42.64
N GLU A 547 63.69 21.92 41.69
CA GLU A 547 64.97 21.22 41.87
C GLU A 547 65.91 21.95 42.85
N THR A 548 65.74 23.25 43.07
CA THR A 548 66.63 24.09 43.89
C THR A 548 66.40 24.02 45.40
N ARG A 549 65.48 23.19 45.92
CA ARG A 549 65.15 23.16 47.37
C ARG A 549 65.37 21.83 48.10
N VAL A 550 65.81 20.77 47.41
CA VAL A 550 66.23 19.51 48.07
C VAL A 550 67.67 19.62 48.61
N LYS A 551 67.86 20.34 49.73
CA LYS A 551 69.00 20.24 50.67
C LYS A 551 68.92 21.24 51.84
N ARG A 552 68.26 20.86 52.95
CA ARG A 552 68.62 21.26 54.34
C ARG A 552 67.62 20.69 55.38
N ARG A 553 68.14 19.86 56.30
CA ARG A 553 67.60 19.47 57.63
C ARG A 553 66.23 18.73 57.61
N SER A 554 66.05 17.50 58.10
CA SER A 554 66.44 16.83 59.37
C SER A 554 65.60 17.23 60.59
N SER A 555 64.87 16.25 61.14
CA SER A 555 64.36 16.11 62.53
C SER A 555 63.64 17.29 63.20
N ASP A 556 62.39 17.07 63.66
CA ASP A 556 62.16 16.65 65.06
C ASP A 556 60.76 16.03 65.30
N LYS A 557 60.42 15.72 66.56
CA LYS A 557 59.16 15.09 67.05
C LYS A 557 58.23 16.10 67.79
N ARG A 558 57.01 15.64 68.13
CA ARG A 558 56.04 16.19 69.13
C ARG A 558 55.26 17.45 68.68
N ASP A 559 54.06 17.78 69.19
CA ASP A 559 53.02 17.02 69.95
C ASP A 559 51.64 17.74 69.83
N ARG A 560 50.56 17.03 70.20
CA ARG A 560 49.24 17.45 70.79
C ARG A 560 48.46 18.75 70.43
N SER A 561 47.13 18.62 70.58
CA SER A 561 46.08 19.62 70.96
C SER A 561 45.92 20.88 70.08
N GLU A 562 44.77 21.10 69.42
CA GLU A 562 43.45 21.49 69.99
C GLU A 562 43.48 22.87 70.68
N ASP A 563 42.76 23.87 70.14
CA ASP A 563 41.44 24.28 70.67
C ASP A 563 40.75 25.41 69.85
N ASN A 564 39.42 25.58 70.07
CA ASN A 564 38.59 26.79 69.75
C ASN A 564 38.47 27.27 68.28
N THR A 565 37.42 28.01 67.85
CA THR A 565 36.15 28.54 68.44
C THR A 565 35.06 28.45 67.34
N THR A 566 33.74 28.25 67.49
CA THR A 566 32.67 28.59 68.48
C THR A 566 31.72 29.68 67.95
N TYR A 567 30.40 29.39 67.95
CA TYR A 567 29.24 30.33 67.88
C TYR A 567 28.85 30.96 66.49
N TYR A 568 27.57 31.24 66.15
CA TYR A 568 26.27 30.92 66.81
C TYR A 568 25.03 31.04 65.86
N ASN A 569 23.83 30.99 66.47
CA ASN A 569 22.45 31.21 65.96
C ASN A 569 21.76 29.97 65.34
N GLN A 570 20.85 29.27 66.03
CA GLN A 570 19.47 29.64 66.46
C GLN A 570 18.48 29.66 65.27
N ILE A 571 17.64 28.63 65.04
CA ILE A 571 16.49 28.07 65.82
C ILE A 571 15.18 28.85 65.63
N ILE A 572 14.27 28.25 64.85
CA ILE A 572 12.81 28.31 64.96
C ILE A 572 12.37 26.83 64.79
N ARG A 573 11.93 26.15 65.86
CA ARG A 573 10.52 25.81 66.18
C ARG A 573 9.78 25.13 65.01
N SER A 574 9.56 23.81 65.03
CA SER A 574 8.57 23.04 65.85
C SER A 574 7.14 23.15 65.27
N ASP A 575 6.24 22.16 65.33
CA ASP A 575 6.08 21.00 66.23
C ASP A 575 5.49 19.75 65.52
N GLU A 576 5.67 18.56 66.14
CA GLU A 576 4.72 17.43 66.40
C GLU A 576 3.70 16.93 65.33
N LYS A 577 3.18 15.68 65.28
CA LYS A 577 3.23 14.39 66.07
C LYS A 577 2.66 13.26 65.15
N TYR A 578 2.73 11.94 65.36
CA TYR A 578 3.34 11.00 66.34
C TYR A 578 4.39 10.11 65.57
N GLY A 579 4.81 8.86 65.83
CA GLY A 579 4.45 7.74 66.75
C GLY A 579 3.28 6.85 66.27
N ASP A 580 3.00 5.62 66.73
CA ASP A 580 3.63 4.55 67.55
C ASP A 580 2.61 3.35 67.57
N ASP A 581 2.89 2.04 67.67
CA ASP A 581 4.09 1.16 67.62
C ASP A 581 3.61 -0.34 67.44
N TYR A 582 4.51 -1.33 67.53
CA TYR A 582 4.34 -2.80 67.70
C TYR A 582 4.29 -3.77 66.48
N ASP A 583 5.50 -4.15 66.05
CA ASP A 583 6.04 -5.55 66.02
C ASP A 583 5.14 -6.74 65.58
N LYS A 584 5.45 -7.36 64.41
CA LYS A 584 6.24 -8.62 64.41
C LYS A 584 6.92 -9.00 63.07
N HIS A 585 8.15 -9.50 63.15
CA HIS A 585 8.94 -9.98 62.00
C HIS A 585 8.44 -11.29 61.36
N ARG A 586 8.67 -11.44 60.03
CA ARG A 586 9.16 -12.69 59.42
C ARG A 586 9.82 -12.53 58.02
N VAL A 587 11.03 -11.99 57.97
CA VAL A 587 12.00 -12.25 56.88
C VAL A 587 13.39 -12.46 57.49
N THR A 588 14.06 -13.55 57.14
CA THR A 588 15.39 -13.92 57.66
C THR A 588 16.53 -13.37 56.80
N LYS A 589 17.56 -12.83 57.46
CA LYS A 589 18.76 -12.23 56.84
C LYS A 589 19.73 -13.30 56.29
N GLN A 590 20.63 -12.88 55.41
CA GLN A 590 22.06 -12.88 55.79
C GLN A 590 22.86 -11.76 55.07
N ASN A 591 23.69 -11.07 55.86
CA ASN A 591 24.89 -10.29 55.46
C ASN A 591 24.76 -9.31 54.28
N GLY A 592 23.91 -8.29 54.39
CA GLY A 592 23.81 -7.21 53.40
C GLY A 592 24.87 -6.10 53.54
N VAL A 593 25.33 -5.55 52.41
CA VAL A 593 26.08 -4.30 52.28
C VAL A 593 25.62 -3.61 50.99
N TYR A 594 25.35 -2.31 51.01
CA TYR A 594 25.27 -1.49 49.78
C TYR A 594 26.68 -1.08 49.38
N ILE A 595 27.12 -1.42 48.16
CA ILE A 595 28.45 -1.05 47.66
C ILE A 595 28.33 -0.24 46.38
N ASN A 596 29.09 0.85 46.35
CA ASN A 596 29.28 1.71 45.19
C ASN A 596 30.71 1.49 44.65
N SER A 597 30.90 1.71 43.35
CA SER A 597 32.18 1.93 42.67
C SER A 597 33.13 0.76 42.30
N PHE A 598 33.73 0.96 41.12
CA PHE A 598 34.99 0.46 40.52
C PHE A 598 35.24 -1.01 40.12
N ASP A 599 35.62 -1.09 38.85
CA ASP A 599 36.65 -1.90 38.19
C ASP A 599 36.48 -3.39 37.83
N ASN A 600 36.74 -3.59 36.54
CA ASN A 600 37.35 -4.77 35.93
C ASN A 600 38.43 -5.39 36.86
N ASN A 601 38.60 -6.70 36.92
CA ASN A 601 38.68 -7.57 35.76
C ASN A 601 38.48 -9.04 36.18
N ASN A 602 38.11 -9.92 35.25
CA ASN A 602 38.16 -11.36 35.48
C ASN A 602 38.75 -12.06 34.25
N HIS A 603 39.92 -12.69 34.41
CA HIS A 603 40.52 -13.57 33.40
C HIS A 603 41.19 -14.76 34.09
N LEU A 604 41.27 -15.88 33.35
CA LEU A 604 41.51 -17.22 33.87
C LEU A 604 42.91 -17.42 34.48
N ASP A 605 42.94 -18.30 35.48
CA ASP A 605 44.14 -18.88 36.09
C ASP A 605 44.85 -19.88 35.15
N TYR A 606 46.19 -19.81 35.09
CA TYR A 606 47.05 -20.84 34.52
C TYR A 606 48.41 -20.84 35.25
N LYS A 607 49.01 -22.02 35.41
CA LYS A 607 50.04 -22.29 36.44
C LYS A 607 51.38 -21.56 36.24
N MET A 608 51.99 -21.24 37.39
CA MET A 608 53.39 -20.84 37.58
C MET A 608 54.41 -21.90 37.13
N ASP A 609 55.58 -21.43 36.70
CA ASP A 609 56.86 -21.87 37.30
C ASP A 609 57.79 -20.64 37.49
N LYS A 610 58.93 -20.82 38.16
CA LYS A 610 59.64 -19.77 38.93
C LYS A 610 60.65 -18.93 38.10
N ASP A 611 60.97 -17.70 38.52
CA ASP A 611 62.05 -17.46 39.50
C ASP A 611 62.18 -16.01 40.05
N TYR A 612 63.16 -15.78 40.94
CA TYR A 612 63.30 -14.67 41.91
C TYR A 612 63.45 -13.23 41.37
N GLY A 613 62.86 -12.26 42.09
CA GLY A 613 63.27 -10.83 42.02
C GLY A 613 62.48 -9.85 42.92
N LYS A 614 62.99 -9.46 44.09
CA LYS A 614 62.34 -8.46 44.97
C LYS A 614 62.60 -7.01 44.52
N LYS A 615 61.55 -6.19 44.35
CA LYS A 615 61.31 -4.94 45.13
C LYS A 615 60.07 -4.12 44.69
N ASN A 616 59.36 -3.64 45.71
CA ASN A 616 58.59 -2.38 45.82
C ASN A 616 57.82 -1.85 44.60
N GLY A 617 56.48 -1.89 44.67
CA GLY A 617 55.61 -1.19 43.73
C GLY A 617 55.40 0.31 44.04
N ARG A 618 54.89 1.03 43.04
CA ARG A 618 54.08 2.25 43.15
C ARG A 618 53.27 2.45 41.86
N ASP A 619 52.25 3.29 41.92
CA ASP A 619 51.12 3.29 40.98
C ASP A 619 51.47 3.70 39.55
N LEU A 620 50.88 3.02 38.56
CA LEU A 620 51.07 3.30 37.13
C LEU A 620 49.83 3.91 36.47
N ARG A 621 49.48 5.11 36.94
CA ARG A 621 48.71 6.08 36.15
C ARG A 621 49.56 6.48 34.93
N ARG A 622 49.40 5.79 33.79
CA ARG A 622 49.90 6.23 32.47
C ARG A 622 48.82 7.17 31.91
N VAL A 623 48.95 8.50 31.85
CA VAL A 623 50.08 9.33 31.35
C VAL A 623 50.40 8.99 29.90
N ALA A 624 49.47 9.38 29.02
CA ALA A 624 49.68 9.51 27.58
C ALA A 624 50.22 10.92 27.28
N SER A 625 51.45 11.23 27.74
CA SER A 625 52.08 12.55 27.55
C SER A 625 53.60 12.49 27.33
N GLU A 626 54.13 11.32 27.01
CA GLU A 626 55.48 11.12 26.48
C GLU A 626 55.36 10.17 25.28
N TYR A 627 56.20 10.34 24.26
CA TYR A 627 56.10 9.70 22.93
C TYR A 627 54.94 10.18 22.02
N ASN A 628 54.89 11.48 21.74
CA ASN A 628 55.18 11.88 20.36
C ASN A 628 55.94 13.21 20.32
N VAL A 629 57.16 13.18 19.76
CA VAL A 629 58.02 14.36 19.58
C VAL A 629 58.82 14.14 18.29
N ASN A 630 58.19 14.40 17.13
CA ASN A 630 58.83 14.87 15.88
C ASN A 630 57.83 14.92 14.71
N ASN A 631 56.87 15.85 14.72
CA ASN A 631 56.60 16.77 13.60
C ASN A 631 55.64 17.90 14.02
N ASN A 632 55.77 19.08 13.39
CA ASN A 632 55.05 20.29 13.79
C ASN A 632 53.65 20.46 13.16
N GLU A 633 53.16 19.47 12.42
CA GLU A 633 51.85 19.52 11.74
C GLU A 633 51.02 18.26 12.02
N GLU A 634 51.05 17.74 13.26
CA GLU A 634 50.23 16.59 13.65
C GLU A 634 48.74 16.96 13.79
N GLY A 635 47.91 16.20 13.10
CA GLY A 635 46.45 16.24 13.09
C GLY A 635 45.81 15.20 13.98
N PHE A 636 44.71 14.63 13.49
CA PHE A 636 43.90 13.70 14.26
C PHE A 636 44.18 12.23 13.88
N GLY A 637 44.87 11.97 12.76
CA GLY A 637 45.30 10.65 12.34
C GLY A 637 44.17 9.76 11.82
N PHE A 638 43.18 10.34 11.14
CA PHE A 638 42.15 9.58 10.42
C PHE A 638 41.93 10.14 9.01
N SER A 639 41.27 9.35 8.17
CA SER A 639 40.87 9.75 6.82
C SER A 639 39.39 9.51 6.59
N VAL A 640 38.78 10.22 5.63
CA VAL A 640 37.35 10.10 5.31
C VAL A 640 37.09 9.84 3.84
N ARG A 641 35.98 9.15 3.54
CA ARG A 641 35.51 8.81 2.19
C ARG A 641 33.98 8.72 2.14
N GLY A 642 33.43 8.60 0.93
CA GLY A 642 31.99 8.51 0.73
C GLY A 642 31.29 9.87 0.87
N ASP A 643 29.99 9.86 0.60
CA ASP A 643 29.15 11.04 0.40
C ASP A 643 27.74 10.71 0.93
N ALA A 644 27.18 11.55 1.81
CA ALA A 644 25.84 11.42 2.42
C ALA A 644 25.40 9.99 2.83
N PRO A 645 25.92 9.40 3.93
CA PRO A 645 26.82 9.98 4.93
C PRO A 645 28.30 9.75 4.60
N VAL A 646 29.16 10.57 5.19
CA VAL A 646 30.62 10.40 5.15
C VAL A 646 31.06 9.30 6.12
N ILE A 647 32.09 8.55 5.73
CA ILE A 647 32.57 7.32 6.40
C ILE A 647 34.05 7.49 6.76
N ILE A 648 34.47 7.02 7.93
CA ILE A 648 35.88 6.87 8.28
C ILE A 648 36.53 5.85 7.32
N ALA A 649 37.51 6.32 6.54
CA ALA A 649 38.20 5.57 5.49
C ALA A 649 39.38 4.74 5.99
N GLY A 650 39.95 5.14 7.13
CA GLY A 650 41.07 4.51 7.81
C GLY A 650 41.51 5.37 9.00
N VAL A 651 42.13 4.73 10.00
CA VAL A 651 42.64 5.36 11.23
C VAL A 651 44.10 4.95 11.37
N GLU A 652 45.00 5.90 11.63
CA GLU A 652 46.43 5.65 11.81
C GLU A 652 46.67 5.13 13.26
N PRO A 653 47.34 3.97 13.45
CA PRO A 653 47.51 3.37 14.79
C PRO A 653 48.27 4.27 15.78
N ASN A 654 47.81 4.29 17.04
CA ASN A 654 48.27 5.15 18.13
C ASN A 654 48.00 6.66 17.93
N SER A 655 47.22 7.06 16.92
CA SER A 655 46.79 8.45 16.73
C SER A 655 45.75 8.90 17.76
N LEU A 656 45.47 10.21 17.79
CA LEU A 656 44.36 10.76 18.59
C LEU A 656 43.01 10.10 18.23
N ALA A 657 42.75 9.79 16.95
CA ALA A 657 41.55 9.11 16.52
C ALA A 657 41.45 7.64 16.97
N ASP A 658 42.57 6.91 16.95
CA ASP A 658 42.66 5.52 17.43
C ASP A 658 42.42 5.46 18.95
N ILE A 659 43.14 6.30 19.70
CA ILE A 659 42.98 6.46 21.16
C ILE A 659 41.56 6.96 21.50
N GLY A 660 40.96 7.79 20.64
CA GLY A 660 39.57 8.25 20.75
C GLY A 660 38.51 7.21 20.39
N GLY A 661 38.89 6.01 19.92
CA GLY A 661 37.95 4.92 19.62
C GLY A 661 37.20 5.03 18.29
N MET A 662 37.76 5.77 17.31
CA MET A 662 37.28 5.74 15.92
C MET A 662 37.62 4.39 15.26
N ARG A 663 36.80 3.95 14.31
CA ARG A 663 37.00 2.68 13.59
C ARG A 663 36.80 2.88 12.09
N GLU A 664 37.54 2.15 11.26
CA GLU A 664 37.27 2.13 9.82
C GLU A 664 35.84 1.63 9.56
N GLY A 665 35.09 2.36 8.74
CA GLY A 665 33.70 2.05 8.43
C GLY A 665 32.67 2.65 9.39
N ASP A 666 33.08 3.38 10.42
CA ASP A 666 32.17 4.25 11.19
C ASP A 666 31.55 5.32 10.27
N PHE A 667 30.23 5.53 10.38
CA PHE A 667 29.53 6.65 9.78
C PHE A 667 29.62 7.89 10.66
N ILE A 668 29.88 9.06 10.05
CA ILE A 668 29.81 10.35 10.74
C ILE A 668 28.35 10.80 10.80
N ILE A 669 27.82 10.98 12.01
CA ILE A 669 26.44 11.42 12.27
C ILE A 669 26.37 12.94 12.49
N SER A 670 27.28 13.49 13.29
CA SER A 670 27.40 14.94 13.50
C SER A 670 28.85 15.39 13.66
N ILE A 671 29.12 16.64 13.29
CA ILE A 671 30.38 17.35 13.52
C ILE A 671 30.06 18.58 14.37
N GLY A 672 30.59 18.61 15.59
CA GLY A 672 30.04 19.48 16.64
C GLY A 672 28.54 19.21 16.83
N ASP A 673 27.76 20.28 16.90
CA ASP A 673 26.30 20.22 17.06
C ASP A 673 25.53 20.08 15.73
N LYS A 674 26.23 20.06 14.58
CA LYS A 674 25.61 19.95 13.25
C LYS A 674 25.51 18.48 12.79
N ASP A 675 24.30 18.03 12.50
CA ASP A 675 24.02 16.79 11.77
C ASP A 675 24.62 16.85 10.36
N VAL A 676 25.31 15.77 9.97
CA VAL A 676 25.96 15.62 8.65
C VAL A 676 25.57 14.33 7.93
N LYS A 677 24.54 13.60 8.39
CA LYS A 677 24.05 12.36 7.74
C LYS A 677 23.71 12.55 6.25
N TRP A 678 23.29 13.76 5.87
CA TRP A 678 22.98 14.16 4.49
C TRP A 678 24.00 15.12 3.85
N SER A 679 25.02 15.56 4.58
CA SER A 679 26.03 16.49 4.06
C SER A 679 26.90 15.81 3.00
N SER A 680 27.32 16.60 2.01
CA SER A 680 28.29 16.16 1.02
C SER A 680 29.68 16.00 1.64
N HIS A 681 30.53 15.21 0.97
CA HIS A 681 31.94 15.03 1.32
C HIS A 681 32.64 16.36 1.54
N GLU A 682 32.47 17.31 0.63
CA GLU A 682 33.05 18.66 0.68
C GLU A 682 32.49 19.53 1.83
N GLU A 683 31.23 19.34 2.23
CA GLU A 683 30.67 20.04 3.38
C GLU A 683 31.19 19.45 4.70
N ALA A 684 31.21 18.12 4.84
CA ALA A 684 31.76 17.46 6.01
C ALA A 684 33.25 17.79 6.19
N VAL A 685 34.06 17.72 5.13
CA VAL A 685 35.48 18.08 5.15
C VAL A 685 35.69 19.54 5.57
N ARG A 686 34.87 20.48 5.08
CA ARG A 686 34.92 21.88 5.54
C ARG A 686 34.59 22.03 7.02
N LEU A 687 33.61 21.29 7.54
CA LEU A 687 33.27 21.29 8.97
C LEU A 687 34.38 20.67 9.84
N LEU A 688 35.03 19.60 9.36
CA LEU A 688 36.20 19.00 10.04
C LEU A 688 37.37 19.98 10.13
N HIS A 689 37.68 20.72 9.05
CA HIS A 689 38.72 21.76 9.10
C HIS A 689 38.32 22.96 9.97
N ALA A 690 37.04 23.38 9.95
CA ALA A 690 36.54 24.49 10.75
C ALA A 690 36.59 24.25 12.27
N ALA A 691 36.67 22.99 12.72
CA ALA A 691 36.82 22.64 14.14
C ALA A 691 38.22 22.94 14.72
N GLY A 692 39.23 23.16 13.86
CA GLY A 692 40.59 23.51 14.28
C GLY A 692 41.21 22.48 15.24
N ASP A 693 41.69 22.96 16.39
CA ASP A 693 42.40 22.14 17.38
C ASP A 693 41.48 21.26 18.25
N ARG A 694 40.15 21.43 18.21
CA ARG A 694 39.22 20.70 19.08
C ARG A 694 38.00 20.17 18.31
N LEU A 695 38.10 18.91 17.91
CA LEU A 695 37.09 18.23 17.10
C LEU A 695 36.14 17.39 17.96
N THR A 696 34.84 17.60 17.82
CA THR A 696 33.78 16.76 18.42
C THR A 696 33.02 16.05 17.32
N LEU A 697 32.87 14.73 17.40
CA LEU A 697 32.13 13.90 16.44
C LEU A 697 31.13 13.00 17.16
N ARG A 698 30.03 12.67 16.49
CA ARG A 698 29.22 11.49 16.85
C ARG A 698 29.30 10.47 15.72
N LEU A 699 29.74 9.25 16.04
CA LEU A 699 29.99 8.17 15.08
C LEU A 699 29.12 6.94 15.36
N ALA A 700 28.67 6.23 14.32
CA ALA A 700 27.95 4.95 14.45
C ALA A 700 28.58 3.85 13.58
N THR A 701 28.84 2.67 14.16
CA THR A 701 29.40 1.52 13.43
C THR A 701 28.27 0.66 12.84
N PRO A 702 28.22 0.38 11.53
CA PRO A 702 27.28 -0.58 10.98
C PRO A 702 27.61 -2.01 11.44
N MET A 703 26.62 -2.70 12.02
CA MET A 703 26.77 -4.03 12.61
C MET A 703 26.57 -5.18 11.62
N ASP A 704 25.90 -4.94 10.48
CA ASP A 704 25.57 -5.99 9.48
C ASP A 704 26.79 -6.62 8.76
N ARG A 705 28.03 -6.28 9.13
CA ARG A 705 29.28 -6.79 8.51
C ARG A 705 29.64 -8.21 8.98
N GLY A 706 28.70 -9.14 8.82
CA GLY A 706 28.74 -10.51 9.34
C GLY A 706 29.37 -11.60 8.45
N CYS A 707 30.20 -11.29 7.44
CA CYS A 707 31.03 -12.31 6.78
C CYS A 707 32.23 -11.68 6.02
N ALA A 708 33.43 -11.74 6.62
CA ALA A 708 34.66 -11.25 6.00
C ALA A 708 35.94 -11.95 6.52
N LYS A 709 35.97 -13.29 6.47
CA LYS A 709 37.22 -14.08 6.50
C LYS A 709 37.12 -15.26 5.54
N SER A 710 37.55 -15.04 4.30
CA SER A 710 37.70 -16.08 3.29
C SER A 710 39.06 -16.77 3.44
N SER A 711 39.11 -17.90 4.14
CA SER A 711 40.21 -18.86 4.05
C SER A 711 39.90 -19.90 2.96
N PRO A 712 40.85 -20.28 2.09
CA PRO A 712 40.56 -21.11 0.92
C PRO A 712 40.83 -22.61 1.15
N GLU A 713 39.84 -23.36 1.66
CA GLU A 713 39.96 -24.83 1.78
C GLU A 713 38.83 -25.61 1.10
N VAL A 714 39.25 -26.38 0.09
CA VAL A 714 38.81 -27.69 -0.43
C VAL A 714 37.38 -28.18 -0.12
N SER A 715 36.66 -28.52 -1.19
CA SER A 715 35.39 -29.24 -1.15
C SER A 715 35.53 -30.71 -0.75
N HIS A 716 34.78 -31.16 0.25
CA HIS A 716 34.42 -32.58 0.41
C HIS A 716 32.92 -32.75 0.65
N GLN A 717 32.33 -33.74 -0.03
CA GLN A 717 30.96 -34.17 0.15
C GLN A 717 30.90 -35.34 1.13
N THR A 718 30.01 -35.29 2.13
CA THR A 718 29.51 -36.49 2.82
C THR A 718 28.01 -36.33 3.10
N ASN A 719 27.23 -37.30 2.65
CA ASN A 719 25.82 -37.45 3.03
C ASN A 719 25.72 -38.22 4.34
N SER A 720 24.86 -37.79 5.26
CA SER A 720 24.30 -38.66 6.29
C SER A 720 22.91 -38.18 6.73
N ASN A 721 21.87 -38.91 6.33
CA ASN A 721 20.50 -38.72 6.83
C ASN A 721 20.31 -39.45 8.17
N GLN A 722 19.94 -38.68 9.19
CA GLN A 722 19.07 -39.00 10.34
C GLN A 722 19.01 -37.69 11.14
N GLY A 723 17.88 -37.16 11.57
CA GLY A 723 16.70 -37.78 12.19
C GLY A 723 16.49 -37.04 13.51
N SER A 724 15.28 -36.70 13.97
CA SER A 724 13.96 -37.18 13.54
C SER A 724 12.84 -36.21 13.96
N VAL A 725 11.77 -36.20 13.15
CA VAL A 725 10.36 -35.81 13.43
C VAL A 725 10.10 -34.37 13.99
N SER A 726 9.07 -33.63 13.57
CA SER A 726 7.68 -33.97 13.17
C SER A 726 6.83 -34.49 14.36
N ALA A 727 5.50 -34.49 14.36
CA ALA A 727 4.49 -34.07 13.37
C ALA A 727 3.33 -33.36 14.13
N ALA A 728 2.08 -33.18 13.71
CA ALA A 728 1.24 -33.53 12.56
C ALA A 728 -0.07 -32.68 12.70
N SER A 729 -1.04 -32.56 11.77
CA SER A 729 -1.21 -32.75 10.31
C SER A 729 -2.65 -32.21 10.01
N SER A 730 -3.46 -32.49 8.97
CA SER A 730 -3.44 -33.23 7.69
C SER A 730 -4.76 -32.87 6.94
N SER A 731 -4.92 -32.90 5.61
CA SER A 731 -4.01 -32.70 4.45
C SER A 731 -4.74 -33.06 3.15
N SER A 732 -4.81 -32.16 2.17
CA SER A 732 -5.03 -32.45 0.74
C SER A 732 -4.80 -31.17 -0.09
N GLY A 733 -4.31 -31.20 -1.34
CA GLY A 733 -3.69 -32.33 -2.05
C GLY A 733 -3.73 -32.19 -3.57
N SER A 734 -2.81 -31.43 -4.20
CA SER A 734 -2.63 -31.39 -5.67
C SER A 734 -1.26 -30.86 -6.10
N SER A 735 -0.93 -31.03 -7.38
CA SER A 735 0.42 -30.92 -7.97
C SER A 735 0.88 -29.47 -8.26
N ALA A 736 2.20 -29.25 -8.22
CA ALA A 736 2.81 -27.93 -8.44
C ALA A 736 3.88 -27.94 -9.54
N ALA A 737 3.71 -27.10 -10.55
CA ALA A 737 4.76 -26.78 -11.53
C ALA A 737 5.74 -25.73 -10.97
N ARG A 738 7.03 -25.85 -11.31
CA ARG A 738 8.10 -25.02 -10.70
C ARG A 738 8.21 -23.64 -11.37
N SER A 739 7.46 -22.66 -10.88
CA SER A 739 7.66 -21.25 -11.27
C SER A 739 8.96 -20.66 -10.68
N ARG A 740 9.57 -19.71 -11.39
CA ARG A 740 10.84 -19.06 -11.01
C ARG A 740 10.57 -17.81 -10.19
N ARG A 741 11.29 -17.60 -9.08
CA ARG A 741 11.20 -16.37 -8.28
C ARG A 741 11.61 -15.14 -9.12
N ALA A 742 10.72 -14.15 -9.19
CA ALA A 742 11.03 -12.85 -9.80
C ALA A 742 11.91 -11.98 -8.86
N PRO A 743 12.77 -11.09 -9.41
CA PRO A 743 13.58 -10.18 -8.61
C PRO A 743 12.77 -8.98 -8.10
N SER A 744 13.20 -8.39 -6.98
CA SER A 744 12.54 -7.23 -6.36
C SER A 744 12.64 -5.97 -7.22
N TRP A 745 11.48 -5.45 -7.65
CA TRP A 745 11.38 -4.19 -8.39
C TRP A 745 11.53 -2.96 -7.48
N ASN A 746 12.01 -1.85 -8.04
CA ASN A 746 12.32 -0.64 -7.27
C ASN A 746 11.99 0.61 -8.11
N PRO A 747 10.87 1.31 -7.86
CA PRO A 747 10.24 2.23 -8.84
C PRO A 747 10.98 3.56 -9.07
N PHE A 748 11.98 3.91 -8.25
CA PHE A 748 12.73 5.17 -8.34
C PHE A 748 14.02 5.08 -9.17
N LYS A 749 14.17 4.03 -9.99
CA LYS A 749 15.38 3.84 -10.82
C LYS A 749 15.35 4.79 -12.03
N ARG A 750 15.92 6.00 -11.87
CA ARG A 750 16.16 6.94 -12.98
C ARG A 750 16.83 6.20 -14.14
N HIS A 751 16.28 6.33 -15.35
CA HIS A 751 17.00 6.02 -16.58
C HIS A 751 18.10 7.06 -16.77
N VAL A 752 19.29 6.78 -16.23
CA VAL A 752 20.51 7.52 -16.54
C VAL A 752 20.96 7.07 -17.93
N THR A 753 20.83 7.96 -18.92
CA THR A 753 21.49 7.80 -20.22
C THR A 753 22.99 7.65 -20.01
N ARG A 754 23.59 6.68 -20.68
CA ARG A 754 24.97 6.24 -20.41
C ARG A 754 25.99 7.17 -21.09
N ASP A 755 26.04 8.43 -20.65
CA ASP A 755 27.13 9.33 -21.01
C ASP A 755 28.46 8.85 -20.42
N ASN A 756 29.51 8.95 -21.23
CA ASN A 756 30.79 8.29 -20.98
C ASN A 756 31.86 9.31 -20.57
N SER A 757 31.65 9.99 -19.45
CA SER A 757 32.56 11.01 -18.92
C SER A 757 33.05 10.70 -17.50
N GLU A 758 34.37 10.48 -17.39
CA GLU A 758 35.21 10.61 -16.19
C GLU A 758 34.79 9.94 -14.87
N ARG A 759 35.55 8.91 -14.47
CA ARG A 759 35.64 8.47 -13.08
C ARG A 759 36.31 9.55 -12.23
N ARG A 760 35.53 10.44 -11.59
CA ARG A 760 36.04 11.29 -10.50
C ARG A 760 36.43 10.43 -9.29
N SER A 761 37.71 10.07 -9.22
CA SER A 761 38.31 9.47 -8.04
C SER A 761 38.19 10.45 -6.87
N HIS A 762 37.30 10.15 -5.93
CA HIS A 762 37.21 10.91 -4.68
C HIS A 762 38.47 10.61 -3.87
N THR A 763 39.37 11.58 -3.79
CA THR A 763 40.65 11.46 -3.08
C THR A 763 40.41 11.28 -1.59
N ASN A 764 41.01 10.25 -0.98
CA ASN A 764 40.97 10.08 0.47
C ASN A 764 41.58 11.31 1.14
N VAL A 765 40.77 12.13 1.81
CA VAL A 765 41.27 13.26 2.60
C VAL A 765 41.79 12.70 3.92
N ILE A 766 43.10 12.89 4.17
CA ILE A 766 43.76 12.49 5.40
C ILE A 766 43.81 13.72 6.32
N PHE A 767 43.16 13.64 7.49
CA PHE A 767 43.27 14.62 8.57
C PHE A 767 44.52 14.31 9.40
N ARG A 768 45.66 14.39 8.72
CA ARG A 768 46.99 14.05 9.21
C ARG A 768 47.58 15.14 10.09
#